data_AF-A0A2L2N521-F1
#
_entry.id   AF-A0A2L2N521-F1
#
_cell.length_a   1.000
_cell.length_b   1.000
_cell.length_c   1.000
_cell.angle_alpha   90.00
_cell.angle_beta   90.00
_cell.angle_gamma   90.00
#
_symmetry.space_group_name_H-M   'P 1'
#
loop_
_entity.id
_entity.type
_entity.pdbx_description
1 polymer ?
#
loop_
_entity_poly.entity_id
_entity_poly.type
_entity_poly.pdbx_seq_one_letter_code
_entity_poly.pdbx_strand_id
1 'polypeptide(L)'
;MSDRTNHVTSTFWGCVQNSNVVTAGGDVQLTLANGAVLSVRQEDWVDFSDLITKVTQRLVGRGFVFEKVADFIQSNPRGYFRVIADAGLGKTAIAAELTKRFDAVACFISASENRTQPERIINILSTQLIARYALPYDSLPVRAGETSDWFYQRLREAASKPENRPVVVIIDAIDEADAPAPTRNWLHLPRDLPPGVYIILTHRPGDYLLTTVPNLPSSEQVISWDDPKQQSDIEMHLRRQAEQAEIRQLLEKTTSSISVNEFVSELQKSSQGNFMYLEYVLADILAGNSGFNPLNLQALPQGLRGYYAQFWSGMEAVRYKEGWQDWNSLYCPVIELLGVALESVSVQWLADQIRRDANEIRVRALQSWQRFLSQNQRESIETWRLVHQSFANFLEEKVDLTASHRRVVEYYLTQREPQKKHGGYADRHLSTHLTLANLWDEFANRIDSHHWLKPDSLEAIIDRIAKGINTESDFAALRRQLTASSKQQAIQLGKYNVNIAEGQDIHIGDRIYNQWDEQAIQALVQAIQSSAEVQEIQIGDRIYQGVNAIAIGDLFREALNLVVKPIRFILSKLSISELLEFLQGRRPGNRQGGGSRDFGLEKAQDKYLTALVPQVNLGTEETPFVIGLTVSERPTFWFYVPYQPIPPRNVRFVLFDEEEDDVYEATFQFNNTPGIVSISLPETVTPLEIGQNYRWIFSFISNPRNRSADDVVTGWVKRILKDPDLKSQLESVTTQRESILLYAANGLWYDAISALAQLRCSQPQDETIQTDWYNLLQSVDLGDIASEPIVS
;
A
#
# COMPACT_ATOMS: atom_id res chain seq x y z
N MET A 1 -12.91 14.20 -41.43
CA MET A 1 -12.90 15.59 -40.90
C MET A 1 -11.64 16.26 -41.40
N SER A 2 -11.79 17.38 -42.11
CA SER A 2 -10.69 18.10 -42.77
C SER A 2 -9.70 18.69 -41.76
N ASP A 3 -8.43 18.51 -42.11
CA ASP A 3 -7.23 19.23 -41.70
C ASP A 3 -7.43 20.45 -40.76
N ARG A 4 -7.02 20.28 -39.50
CA ARG A 4 -6.65 21.37 -38.59
C ARG A 4 -5.24 21.12 -38.06
N THR A 5 -4.29 20.97 -38.97
CA THR A 5 -2.86 21.11 -38.67
C THR A 5 -2.48 22.59 -38.69
N ASN A 6 -3.04 23.39 -37.79
CA ASN A 6 -2.49 24.71 -37.49
C ASN A 6 -1.54 24.57 -36.31
N HIS A 7 -0.26 24.88 -36.57
CA HIS A 7 0.76 25.12 -35.57
C HIS A 7 0.29 26.21 -34.61
N VAL A 8 -0.34 25.81 -33.50
CA VAL A 8 -0.52 26.67 -32.34
C VAL A 8 0.64 26.37 -31.41
N THR A 9 1.60 27.28 -31.35
CA THR A 9 2.41 27.49 -30.16
C THR A 9 1.47 27.99 -29.06
N SER A 10 0.65 27.12 -28.49
CA SER A 10 -0.15 27.43 -27.31
C SER A 10 0.63 26.99 -26.11
N THR A 11 0.89 27.94 -25.21
CA THR A 11 1.08 27.64 -23.79
C THR A 11 0.03 26.60 -23.39
N PHE A 12 0.48 25.40 -23.04
CA PHE A 12 -0.37 24.26 -22.72
C PHE A 12 -1.35 24.58 -21.57
N TRP A 13 -1.03 25.63 -20.80
CA TRP A 13 -1.91 26.37 -19.90
C TRP A 13 -2.27 27.74 -20.48
N GLY A 14 -3.23 27.81 -21.41
CA GLY A 14 -3.86 29.08 -21.79
C GLY A 14 -4.72 29.71 -20.67
N CYS A 15 -4.89 28.99 -19.55
CA CYS A 15 -5.85 29.26 -18.48
C CYS A 15 -5.21 29.93 -17.24
N VAL A 16 -3.89 29.84 -17.07
CA VAL A 16 -3.13 30.46 -15.98
C VAL A 16 -2.30 31.58 -16.59
N GLN A 17 -2.66 32.83 -16.30
CA GLN A 17 -2.04 34.00 -16.92
C GLN A 17 -0.63 34.27 -16.35
N ASN A 18 -0.42 33.95 -15.08
CA ASN A 18 0.86 33.99 -14.38
C ASN A 18 0.82 33.02 -13.19
N SER A 19 1.96 32.40 -12.85
CA SER A 19 2.16 31.72 -11.57
C SER A 19 3.32 32.37 -10.85
N ASN A 20 3.10 32.76 -9.59
CA ASN A 20 4.13 33.36 -8.74
C ASN A 20 4.26 32.56 -7.45
N VAL A 21 5.49 32.20 -7.09
CA VAL A 21 5.79 31.57 -5.79
C VAL A 21 5.86 32.67 -4.73
N VAL A 22 5.00 32.61 -3.72
CA VAL A 22 5.03 33.58 -2.62
C VAL A 22 6.01 33.10 -1.57
N THR A 23 7.13 33.80 -1.44
CA THR A 23 8.32 33.41 -0.66
C THR A 23 8.10 33.34 0.85
N ALA A 24 6.93 33.74 1.36
CA ALA A 24 6.65 33.84 2.79
C ALA A 24 5.91 32.63 3.41
N GLY A 25 5.55 31.61 2.62
CA GLY A 25 4.80 30.45 3.14
C GLY A 25 4.93 29.12 2.39
N GLY A 26 5.61 29.08 1.24
CA GLY A 26 5.71 27.86 0.42
C GLY A 26 4.47 27.59 -0.46
N ASP A 27 3.52 28.51 -0.49
CA ASP A 27 2.34 28.46 -1.36
C ASP A 27 2.62 29.10 -2.74
N VAL A 28 2.00 28.53 -3.76
CA VAL A 28 1.97 28.99 -5.15
C VAL A 28 0.67 29.73 -5.38
N GLN A 29 0.78 30.97 -5.87
CA GLN A 29 -0.37 31.75 -6.33
C GLN A 29 -0.53 31.64 -7.84
N LEU A 30 -1.69 31.17 -8.25
CA LEU A 30 -2.09 31.00 -9.65
C LEU A 30 -3.10 32.10 -10.01
N THR A 31 -2.74 32.97 -10.95
CA THR A 31 -3.69 33.94 -11.51
C THR A 31 -4.48 33.27 -12.62
N LEU A 32 -5.77 33.07 -12.38
CA LEU A 32 -6.70 32.41 -13.30
C LEU A 32 -7.10 33.35 -14.45
N ALA A 33 -7.61 32.78 -15.55
CA ALA A 33 -8.04 33.56 -16.73
C ALA A 33 -9.13 34.61 -16.45
N ASN A 34 -9.91 34.44 -15.38
CA ASN A 34 -10.91 35.40 -14.92
C ASN A 34 -10.35 36.49 -13.97
N GLY A 35 -9.04 36.48 -13.70
CA GLY A 35 -8.35 37.39 -12.78
C GLY A 35 -8.40 36.99 -11.32
N ALA A 36 -9.07 35.89 -10.95
CA ALA A 36 -9.04 35.35 -9.59
C ALA A 36 -7.66 34.78 -9.25
N VAL A 37 -7.31 34.79 -7.97
CA VAL A 37 -6.06 34.22 -7.46
C VAL A 37 -6.38 32.98 -6.65
N LEU A 38 -5.79 31.85 -7.04
CA LEU A 38 -5.86 30.59 -6.33
C LEU A 38 -4.52 30.34 -5.62
N SER A 39 -4.55 30.24 -4.29
CA SER A 39 -3.40 29.94 -3.45
C SER A 39 -3.42 28.46 -3.07
N VAL A 40 -2.39 27.72 -3.47
CA VAL A 40 -2.25 26.29 -3.16
C VAL A 40 -0.84 25.99 -2.68
N ARG A 41 -0.66 24.86 -1.99
CA ARG A 41 0.69 24.42 -1.63
C ARG A 41 1.47 24.11 -2.89
N GLN A 42 2.79 24.34 -2.86
CA GLN A 42 3.67 24.02 -3.99
C GLN A 42 3.56 22.54 -4.44
N GLU A 43 3.28 21.63 -3.52
CA GLU A 43 3.14 20.21 -3.80
C GLU A 43 1.85 19.81 -4.54
N ASP A 44 0.83 20.68 -4.52
CA ASP A 44 -0.50 20.51 -5.12
C ASP A 44 -0.62 21.17 -6.51
N TRP A 45 0.44 21.86 -6.99
CA TRP A 45 0.52 22.42 -8.34
C TRP A 45 1.76 21.93 -9.06
N VAL A 46 1.56 21.14 -10.12
CA VAL A 46 2.65 20.61 -10.95
C VAL A 46 2.33 20.84 -12.41
N ASP A 47 3.29 21.45 -13.11
CA ASP A 47 3.23 21.66 -14.55
C ASP A 47 3.83 20.46 -15.30
N PHE A 48 2.99 19.73 -16.04
CA PHE A 48 3.40 18.58 -16.85
C PHE A 48 3.71 18.95 -18.32
N SER A 49 3.74 20.23 -18.69
CA SER A 49 3.90 20.69 -20.08
C SER A 49 5.17 20.18 -20.74
N ASP A 50 6.30 20.21 -20.02
CA ASP A 50 7.59 19.73 -20.54
C ASP A 50 7.59 18.22 -20.76
N LEU A 51 7.03 17.46 -19.82
CA LEU A 51 6.86 16.02 -19.93
C LEU A 51 6.01 15.67 -21.16
N ILE A 52 4.82 16.29 -21.26
CA ILE A 52 3.88 16.05 -22.36
C ILE A 52 4.54 16.39 -23.70
N THR A 53 5.21 17.54 -23.78
CA THR A 53 5.89 17.97 -25.02
C THR A 53 6.99 17.01 -25.42
N LYS A 54 7.88 16.66 -24.48
CA LYS A 54 9.02 15.76 -24.72
C LYS A 54 8.59 14.37 -25.17
N VAL A 55 7.59 13.80 -24.50
CA VAL A 55 7.15 12.43 -24.79
C VAL A 55 6.34 12.37 -26.09
N THR A 56 5.48 13.36 -26.36
CA THR A 56 4.64 13.36 -27.57
C THR A 56 5.41 13.65 -28.86
N GLN A 57 6.54 14.38 -28.80
CA GLN A 57 7.42 14.58 -29.96
C GLN A 57 7.94 13.27 -30.57
N ARG A 58 8.11 12.25 -29.74
CA ARG A 58 8.69 10.95 -30.13
C ARG A 58 7.63 9.89 -30.44
N LEU A 59 6.37 10.18 -30.17
CA LEU A 59 5.27 9.24 -30.37
C LEU A 59 5.04 8.98 -31.87
N VAL A 60 4.90 7.71 -32.20
CA VAL A 60 4.57 7.22 -33.54
C VAL A 60 3.48 6.17 -33.39
N GLY A 61 2.47 6.20 -34.26
CA GLY A 61 1.41 5.19 -34.28
C GLY A 61 0.36 5.35 -33.18
N ARG A 62 -0.17 4.22 -32.67
CA ARG A 62 -1.20 4.14 -31.61
C ARG A 62 -2.59 4.66 -31.95
N GLY A 63 -2.87 4.87 -33.25
CA GLY A 63 -4.17 5.36 -33.74
C GLY A 63 -5.36 4.58 -33.17
N PHE A 64 -5.24 3.25 -33.12
CA PHE A 64 -6.29 2.36 -32.61
C PHE A 64 -6.68 2.62 -31.14
N VAL A 65 -5.74 3.10 -30.30
CA VAL A 65 -6.04 3.44 -28.90
C VAL A 65 -6.82 4.74 -28.85
N PHE A 66 -6.36 5.74 -29.60
CA PHE A 66 -6.98 7.07 -29.62
C PHE A 66 -8.39 7.02 -30.22
N GLU A 67 -8.58 6.25 -31.29
CA GLU A 67 -9.89 6.00 -31.89
C GLU A 67 -10.85 5.35 -30.89
N LYS A 68 -10.41 4.30 -30.20
CA LYS A 68 -11.26 3.61 -29.21
C LYS A 68 -11.66 4.50 -28.02
N VAL A 69 -10.76 5.37 -27.57
CA VAL A 69 -11.07 6.36 -26.53
C VAL A 69 -12.07 7.40 -27.05
N ALA A 70 -11.87 7.91 -28.27
CA ALA A 70 -12.79 8.85 -28.89
C ALA A 70 -14.20 8.24 -29.08
N ASP A 71 -14.27 7.00 -29.55
CA ASP A 71 -15.52 6.25 -29.72
C ASP A 71 -16.22 6.04 -28.37
N PHE A 72 -15.47 5.72 -27.32
CA PHE A 72 -16.02 5.58 -25.97
C PHE A 72 -16.62 6.88 -25.45
N ILE A 73 -15.92 8.00 -25.62
CA ILE A 73 -16.41 9.34 -25.22
C ILE A 73 -17.66 9.71 -26.02
N GLN A 74 -17.69 9.40 -27.32
CA GLN A 74 -18.84 9.71 -28.17
C GLN A 74 -20.07 8.85 -27.87
N SER A 75 -19.86 7.58 -27.50
CA SER A 75 -20.94 6.59 -27.35
C SER A 75 -21.56 6.56 -25.95
N ASN A 76 -20.92 7.17 -24.95
CA ASN A 76 -21.34 7.11 -23.56
C ASN A 76 -21.54 8.52 -22.99
N PRO A 77 -22.50 8.75 -22.08
CA PRO A 77 -22.71 10.08 -21.49
C PRO A 77 -21.68 10.47 -20.43
N ARG A 78 -20.96 9.48 -19.88
CA ARG A 78 -19.92 9.58 -18.84
C ARG A 78 -19.27 8.20 -18.68
N GLY A 79 -18.09 8.11 -18.08
CA GLY A 79 -17.55 6.79 -17.72
C GLY A 79 -16.04 6.72 -17.48
N TYR A 80 -15.57 5.51 -17.22
CA TYR A 80 -14.15 5.19 -17.03
C TYR A 80 -13.58 4.45 -18.25
N PHE A 81 -12.34 4.77 -18.62
CA PHE A 81 -11.60 4.03 -19.64
C PHE A 81 -10.23 3.61 -19.12
N ARG A 82 -9.81 2.36 -19.34
CA ARG A 82 -8.50 1.86 -18.89
C ARG A 82 -7.61 1.50 -20.07
N VAL A 83 -6.37 1.98 -20.06
CA VAL A 83 -5.30 1.55 -20.97
C VAL A 83 -4.35 0.66 -20.18
N ILE A 84 -4.34 -0.63 -20.50
CA ILE A 84 -3.60 -1.64 -19.76
C ILE A 84 -2.43 -2.11 -20.62
N ALA A 85 -1.21 -1.98 -20.13
CA ALA A 85 -0.03 -2.42 -20.88
C ALA A 85 1.15 -2.71 -19.95
N ASP A 86 2.03 -3.62 -20.36
CA ASP A 86 3.28 -3.89 -19.63
C ASP A 86 4.26 -2.69 -19.65
N ALA A 87 5.33 -2.81 -18.87
CA ALA A 87 6.39 -1.81 -18.83
C ALA A 87 7.06 -1.63 -20.21
N GLY A 88 7.27 -0.37 -20.60
CA GLY A 88 7.95 -0.03 -21.85
C GLY A 88 7.10 -0.10 -23.12
N LEU A 89 5.78 -0.36 -23.02
CA LEU A 89 4.87 -0.34 -24.18
C LEU A 89 4.29 1.06 -24.49
N GLY A 90 4.67 2.10 -23.75
CA GLY A 90 4.36 3.49 -24.09
C GLY A 90 3.08 4.09 -23.46
N LYS A 91 2.64 3.59 -22.30
CA LYS A 91 1.47 4.10 -21.56
C LYS A 91 1.53 5.62 -21.32
N THR A 92 2.63 6.12 -20.78
CA THR A 92 2.85 7.56 -20.53
C THR A 92 2.79 8.39 -21.80
N ALA A 93 3.27 7.85 -22.93
CA ALA A 93 3.20 8.53 -24.21
C ALA A 93 1.76 8.60 -24.74
N ILE A 94 0.98 7.54 -24.55
CA ILE A 94 -0.46 7.52 -24.86
C ILE A 94 -1.19 8.51 -23.96
N ALA A 95 -0.94 8.52 -22.65
CA ALA A 95 -1.56 9.45 -21.71
C ALA A 95 -1.25 10.93 -22.05
N ALA A 96 0.01 11.24 -22.34
CA ALA A 96 0.42 12.57 -22.77
C ALA A 96 -0.25 13.02 -24.07
N GLU A 97 -0.35 12.13 -25.06
CA GLU A 97 -1.03 12.43 -26.32
C GLU A 97 -2.55 12.55 -26.16
N LEU A 98 -3.18 11.72 -25.33
CA LEU A 98 -4.59 11.86 -24.95
C LEU A 98 -4.84 13.20 -24.26
N THR A 99 -3.92 13.64 -23.41
CA THR A 99 -4.00 14.96 -22.75
C THR A 99 -4.04 16.08 -23.79
N LYS A 100 -3.22 16.01 -24.84
CA LYS A 100 -3.23 16.95 -25.98
C LYS A 100 -4.52 16.90 -26.77
N ARG A 101 -4.96 15.71 -27.16
CA ARG A 101 -6.10 15.51 -28.07
C ARG A 101 -7.42 15.95 -27.46
N PHE A 102 -7.59 15.73 -26.16
CA PHE A 102 -8.81 16.05 -25.44
C PHE A 102 -8.72 17.33 -24.62
N ASP A 103 -7.58 18.03 -24.65
CA ASP A 103 -7.31 19.21 -23.82
C ASP A 103 -7.70 18.91 -22.35
N ALA A 104 -7.17 17.79 -21.84
CA ALA A 104 -7.58 17.19 -20.59
C ALA A 104 -6.78 17.74 -19.40
N VAL A 105 -7.34 17.63 -18.19
CA VAL A 105 -6.52 17.71 -16.96
C VAL A 105 -5.78 16.38 -16.77
N ALA A 106 -4.54 16.42 -16.31
CA ALA A 106 -3.70 15.22 -16.25
C ALA A 106 -2.83 15.15 -15.00
N CYS A 107 -2.68 13.94 -14.47
CA CYS A 107 -1.68 13.65 -13.44
C CYS A 107 -0.84 12.44 -13.88
N PHE A 108 0.48 12.62 -13.87
CA PHE A 108 1.45 11.57 -14.11
C PHE A 108 2.01 11.10 -12.77
N ILE A 109 1.48 9.98 -12.28
CA ILE A 109 1.87 9.40 -10.99
C ILE A 109 3.30 8.90 -11.14
N SER A 110 4.12 9.19 -10.12
CA SER A 110 5.51 8.81 -10.15
C SER A 110 6.00 8.52 -8.75
N ALA A 111 6.39 7.26 -8.52
CA ALA A 111 7.11 6.88 -7.31
C ALA A 111 8.42 7.66 -7.19
N SER A 112 9.12 7.88 -8.31
CA SER A 112 10.40 8.59 -8.32
C SER A 112 10.31 10.04 -7.87
N GLU A 113 9.18 10.71 -8.12
CA GLU A 113 8.93 12.11 -7.74
C GLU A 113 8.12 12.24 -6.44
N ASN A 114 7.95 11.14 -5.69
CA ASN A 114 7.15 11.06 -4.47
C ASN A 114 5.70 11.55 -4.68
N ARG A 115 5.15 11.25 -5.84
CA ARG A 115 3.78 11.60 -6.25
C ARG A 115 2.95 10.33 -6.33
N THR A 116 2.79 9.66 -5.19
CA THR A 116 2.12 8.36 -5.05
C THR A 116 0.88 8.42 -4.18
N GLN A 117 0.81 9.41 -3.28
CA GLN A 117 -0.28 9.56 -2.30
C GLN A 117 -1.62 9.93 -2.96
N PRO A 118 -2.70 9.18 -2.68
CA PRO A 118 -4.04 9.44 -3.21
C PRO A 118 -4.53 10.88 -3.01
N GLU A 119 -4.39 11.42 -1.80
CA GLU A 119 -4.89 12.74 -1.44
C GLU A 119 -4.20 13.82 -2.27
N ARG A 120 -2.88 13.69 -2.43
CA ARG A 120 -2.05 14.60 -3.23
C ARG A 120 -2.41 14.56 -4.71
N ILE A 121 -2.63 13.37 -5.27
CA ILE A 121 -3.04 13.20 -6.67
C ILE A 121 -4.40 13.86 -6.92
N ILE A 122 -5.35 13.67 -6.00
CA ILE A 122 -6.66 14.32 -6.06
C ILE A 122 -6.56 15.84 -5.94
N ASN A 123 -5.67 16.35 -5.09
CA ASN A 123 -5.44 17.79 -4.96
C ASN A 123 -4.85 18.39 -6.24
N ILE A 124 -3.84 17.75 -6.84
CA ILE A 124 -3.27 18.16 -8.13
C ILE A 124 -4.36 18.25 -9.20
N LEU A 125 -5.17 17.21 -9.35
CA LEU A 125 -6.26 17.18 -10.33
C LEU A 125 -7.32 18.26 -10.02
N SER A 126 -7.66 18.45 -8.75
CA SER A 126 -8.62 19.47 -8.31
C SER A 126 -8.12 20.90 -8.61
N THR A 127 -6.85 21.19 -8.33
CA THR A 127 -6.21 22.48 -8.65
C THR A 127 -6.27 22.76 -10.15
N GLN A 128 -5.93 21.76 -10.97
CA GLN A 128 -5.99 21.89 -12.43
C GLN A 128 -7.43 22.14 -12.92
N LEU A 129 -8.43 21.45 -12.36
CA LEU A 129 -9.84 21.68 -12.70
C LEU A 129 -10.29 23.10 -12.32
N ILE A 130 -9.93 23.58 -11.12
CA ILE A 130 -10.25 24.95 -10.68
C ILE A 130 -9.62 25.96 -11.63
N ALA A 131 -8.33 25.81 -11.92
CA ALA A 131 -7.60 26.75 -12.76
C ALA A 131 -8.12 26.76 -14.20
N ARG A 132 -8.37 25.58 -14.77
CA ARG A 132 -8.81 25.41 -16.16
C ARG A 132 -10.22 25.92 -16.40
N TYR A 133 -11.16 25.62 -15.51
CA TYR A 133 -12.56 25.98 -15.66
C TYR A 133 -12.95 27.26 -14.90
N ALA A 134 -11.95 27.97 -14.34
CA ALA A 134 -12.11 29.20 -13.58
C ALA A 134 -13.19 29.07 -12.47
N LEU A 135 -13.12 27.97 -11.73
CA LEU A 135 -14.06 27.69 -10.63
C LEU A 135 -13.86 28.68 -9.47
N PRO A 136 -14.90 29.02 -8.70
CA PRO A 136 -14.86 30.11 -7.71
C PRO A 136 -14.18 29.68 -6.39
N TYR A 137 -12.88 29.35 -6.46
CA TYR A 137 -12.06 28.95 -5.30
C TYR A 137 -10.78 29.79 -5.25
N ASP A 138 -10.44 30.25 -4.05
CA ASP A 138 -9.22 30.98 -3.74
C ASP A 138 -8.17 30.11 -3.03
N SER A 139 -8.56 28.94 -2.52
CA SER A 139 -7.70 27.99 -1.82
C SER A 139 -8.29 26.57 -1.80
N LEU A 140 -7.46 25.57 -1.50
CA LEU A 140 -7.91 24.22 -1.20
C LEU A 140 -8.21 24.06 0.31
N PRO A 141 -9.30 23.37 0.70
CA PRO A 141 -9.56 23.02 2.09
C PRO A 141 -8.43 22.16 2.68
N VAL A 142 -8.23 22.26 4.00
CA VAL A 142 -7.18 21.53 4.73
C VAL A 142 -7.26 20.00 4.54
N ARG A 143 -8.46 19.46 4.34
CA ARG A 143 -8.73 18.02 4.12
C ARG A 143 -9.16 17.69 2.69
N ALA A 144 -8.76 18.52 1.73
CA ALA A 144 -8.97 18.23 0.32
C ALA A 144 -8.25 16.92 -0.06
N GLY A 145 -8.92 16.07 -0.85
CA GLY A 145 -8.35 14.81 -1.34
C GLY A 145 -8.51 13.60 -0.41
N GLU A 146 -8.87 13.78 0.87
CA GLU A 146 -9.09 12.66 1.80
C GLU A 146 -10.29 11.76 1.43
N THR A 147 -11.24 12.29 0.65
CA THR A 147 -12.47 11.61 0.24
C THR A 147 -12.80 11.84 -1.24
N SER A 148 -13.59 10.94 -1.82
CA SER A 148 -14.05 11.05 -3.21
C SER A 148 -14.96 12.26 -3.46
N ASP A 149 -15.65 12.74 -2.43
CA ASP A 149 -16.69 13.78 -2.56
C ASP A 149 -16.11 15.09 -3.05
N TRP A 150 -14.95 15.49 -2.53
CA TRP A 150 -14.26 16.72 -2.95
C TRP A 150 -13.98 16.71 -4.46
N PHE A 151 -13.41 15.62 -4.95
CA PHE A 151 -13.08 15.48 -6.37
C PHE A 151 -14.34 15.43 -7.24
N TYR A 152 -15.34 14.66 -6.82
CA TYR A 152 -16.63 14.58 -7.52
C TYR A 152 -17.29 15.96 -7.69
N GLN A 153 -17.25 16.80 -6.65
CA GLN A 153 -17.80 18.16 -6.73
C GLN A 153 -17.08 19.02 -7.75
N ARG A 154 -15.74 18.95 -7.83
CA ARG A 154 -14.96 19.68 -8.85
C ARG A 154 -15.28 19.21 -10.26
N LEU A 155 -15.40 17.90 -10.48
CA LEU A 155 -15.83 17.34 -11.76
C LEU A 155 -17.23 17.84 -12.15
N ARG A 156 -18.16 17.92 -11.18
CA ARG A 156 -19.54 18.34 -11.40
C ARG A 156 -19.62 19.81 -11.79
N GLU A 157 -18.86 20.66 -11.10
CA GLU A 157 -18.78 22.09 -11.39
C GLU A 157 -18.10 22.36 -12.74
N ALA A 158 -16.99 21.67 -13.04
CA ALA A 158 -16.34 21.74 -14.33
C ALA A 158 -17.29 21.38 -15.48
N ALA A 159 -18.08 20.31 -15.32
CA ALA A 159 -19.04 19.86 -16.33
C ALA A 159 -20.41 20.56 -16.26
N SER A 160 -20.60 21.54 -15.37
CA SER A 160 -21.91 22.22 -15.21
C SER A 160 -22.35 22.95 -16.48
N LYS A 161 -21.38 23.55 -17.18
CA LYS A 161 -21.56 24.27 -18.44
C LYS A 161 -21.46 23.32 -19.64
N PRO A 162 -22.44 23.29 -20.56
CA PRO A 162 -22.39 22.42 -21.74
C PRO A 162 -21.15 22.64 -22.61
N GLU A 163 -20.65 23.87 -22.73
CA GLU A 163 -19.45 24.23 -23.48
C GLU A 163 -18.15 23.64 -22.91
N ASN A 164 -18.16 23.25 -21.63
CA ASN A 164 -17.01 22.60 -20.98
C ASN A 164 -16.97 21.09 -21.24
N ARG A 165 -18.03 20.51 -21.84
CA ARG A 165 -18.13 19.07 -22.08
C ARG A 165 -17.54 18.70 -23.44
N PRO A 166 -16.79 17.58 -23.55
CA PRO A 166 -16.46 16.64 -22.47
C PRO A 166 -15.37 17.18 -21.53
N VAL A 167 -15.53 16.92 -20.23
CA VAL A 167 -14.45 17.10 -19.23
C VAL A 167 -13.70 15.78 -19.14
N VAL A 168 -12.46 15.77 -19.61
CA VAL A 168 -11.60 14.58 -19.62
C VAL A 168 -10.50 14.72 -18.57
N VAL A 169 -10.31 13.66 -17.78
CA VAL A 169 -9.24 13.52 -16.79
C VAL A 169 -8.35 12.36 -17.19
N ILE A 170 -7.05 12.60 -17.32
CA ILE A 170 -6.04 11.56 -17.57
C ILE A 170 -5.27 11.28 -16.28
N ILE A 171 -5.17 10.02 -15.89
CA ILE A 171 -4.33 9.59 -14.77
C ILE A 171 -3.39 8.51 -15.29
N ASP A 172 -2.11 8.85 -15.41
CA ASP A 172 -1.08 7.94 -15.89
C ASP A 172 -0.41 7.19 -14.73
N ALA A 173 -0.08 5.93 -14.98
CA ALA A 173 0.66 5.04 -14.08
C ALA A 173 -0.02 4.85 -12.72
N ILE A 174 -1.31 4.44 -12.72
CA ILE A 174 -2.01 4.14 -11.48
C ILE A 174 -1.18 3.19 -10.62
N ASP A 175 -0.47 2.24 -11.24
CA ASP A 175 0.34 1.21 -10.60
C ASP A 175 1.48 1.71 -9.73
N GLU A 176 1.83 2.99 -9.83
CA GLU A 176 2.83 3.63 -8.96
C GLU A 176 2.22 4.35 -7.76
N ALA A 177 0.89 4.37 -7.61
CA ALA A 177 0.21 4.98 -6.46
C ALA A 177 0.24 4.08 -5.22
N ASP A 178 0.14 4.72 -4.04
CA ASP A 178 0.02 3.99 -2.78
C ASP A 178 -1.30 3.21 -2.76
N ALA A 179 -1.23 1.94 -2.38
CA ALA A 179 -2.40 1.06 -2.35
C ALA A 179 -3.43 1.56 -1.33
N PRO A 180 -4.73 1.62 -1.68
CA PRO A 180 -5.76 2.04 -0.75
C PRO A 180 -6.08 0.93 0.26
N ALA A 181 -6.83 1.27 1.30
CA ALA A 181 -7.49 0.27 2.13
C ALA A 181 -8.40 -0.64 1.25
N PRO A 182 -8.57 -1.94 1.57
CA PRO A 182 -9.22 -2.92 0.69
C PRO A 182 -10.64 -2.58 0.21
N THR A 183 -11.34 -1.69 0.91
CA THR A 183 -12.73 -1.29 0.61
C THR A 183 -12.85 0.02 -0.18
N ARG A 184 -11.72 0.65 -0.50
CA ARG A 184 -11.65 1.95 -1.19
C ARG A 184 -11.16 1.80 -2.62
N ASN A 185 -11.74 2.59 -3.52
CA ASN A 185 -11.22 2.71 -4.88
C ASN A 185 -9.81 3.27 -4.86
N TRP A 186 -8.97 2.83 -5.79
CA TRP A 186 -7.66 3.44 -6.01
C TRP A 186 -7.80 4.95 -6.23
N LEU A 187 -6.88 5.71 -5.63
CA LEU A 187 -6.87 7.18 -5.65
C LEU A 187 -8.14 7.84 -5.10
N HIS A 188 -8.97 7.10 -4.35
CA HIS A 188 -10.25 7.61 -3.86
C HIS A 188 -11.18 8.02 -5.00
N LEU A 189 -11.04 7.39 -6.18
CA LEU A 189 -11.86 7.71 -7.36
C LEU A 189 -13.36 7.51 -7.07
N PRO A 190 -14.22 8.44 -7.51
CA PRO A 190 -15.64 8.40 -7.18
C PRO A 190 -16.33 7.21 -7.84
N ARG A 191 -17.33 6.63 -7.15
CA ARG A 191 -18.10 5.49 -7.67
C ARG A 191 -19.05 5.89 -8.81
N ASP A 192 -19.40 7.18 -8.90
CA ASP A 192 -20.19 7.75 -9.99
C ASP A 192 -19.47 8.98 -10.59
N LEU A 193 -19.81 9.36 -11.81
CA LEU A 193 -19.24 10.54 -12.50
C LEU A 193 -20.35 11.50 -12.95
N PRO A 194 -20.16 12.82 -12.98
CA PRO A 194 -21.16 13.72 -13.56
C PRO A 194 -21.34 13.50 -15.08
N PRO A 195 -22.51 13.83 -15.66
CA PRO A 195 -22.69 13.77 -17.12
C PRO A 195 -21.68 14.64 -17.87
N GLY A 196 -21.09 14.10 -18.93
CA GLY A 196 -20.03 14.73 -19.72
C GLY A 196 -18.63 14.60 -19.12
N VAL A 197 -18.44 13.80 -18.06
CA VAL A 197 -17.14 13.56 -17.42
C VAL A 197 -16.60 12.17 -17.75
N TYR A 198 -15.34 12.11 -18.14
CA TYR A 198 -14.63 10.87 -18.45
C TYR A 198 -13.28 10.83 -17.74
N ILE A 199 -12.97 9.71 -17.11
CA ILE A 199 -11.68 9.48 -16.48
C ILE A 199 -10.97 8.34 -17.22
N ILE A 200 -9.79 8.62 -17.76
CA ILE A 200 -8.95 7.68 -18.49
C ILE A 200 -7.73 7.36 -17.63
N LEU A 201 -7.55 6.08 -17.34
CA LEU A 201 -6.51 5.54 -16.47
C LEU A 201 -5.50 4.76 -17.32
N THR A 202 -4.21 4.85 -17.02
CA THR A 202 -3.21 3.91 -17.53
C THR A 202 -2.61 3.11 -16.38
N HIS A 203 -2.38 1.82 -16.60
CA HIS A 203 -1.73 0.96 -15.60
C HIS A 203 -1.13 -0.31 -16.20
N ARG A 204 -0.28 -0.99 -15.44
CA ARG A 204 0.17 -2.37 -15.74
C ARG A 204 -0.95 -3.37 -15.48
N PRO A 205 -0.88 -4.61 -16.00
CA PRO A 205 -1.78 -5.67 -15.54
C PRO A 205 -1.70 -5.85 -14.02
N GLY A 206 -2.84 -5.97 -13.34
CA GLY A 206 -2.93 -6.09 -11.89
C GLY A 206 -4.29 -5.69 -11.32
N ASP A 207 -4.45 -5.87 -10.01
CA ASP A 207 -5.70 -5.64 -9.29
C ASP A 207 -5.82 -4.19 -8.78
N TYR A 208 -6.37 -3.33 -9.64
CA TYR A 208 -6.65 -1.94 -9.34
C TYR A 208 -8.15 -1.77 -9.08
N LEU A 209 -8.55 -1.85 -7.81
CA LEU A 209 -9.96 -1.80 -7.40
C LEU A 209 -10.60 -0.48 -7.83
N LEU A 210 -11.69 -0.59 -8.60
CA LEU A 210 -12.56 0.52 -9.00
C LEU A 210 -14.00 0.02 -9.01
N THR A 211 -14.66 0.18 -7.88
CA THR A 211 -16.09 -0.08 -7.71
C THR A 211 -16.87 1.11 -8.24
N THR A 212 -17.82 0.87 -9.15
CA THR A 212 -18.69 1.90 -9.73
C THR A 212 -20.17 1.63 -9.43
N VAL A 213 -21.01 2.64 -9.58
CA VAL A 213 -22.47 2.46 -9.52
C VAL A 213 -22.94 1.58 -10.68
N PRO A 214 -24.03 0.80 -10.51
CA PRO A 214 -24.62 0.04 -11.60
C PRO A 214 -24.92 0.94 -12.81
N ASN A 215 -24.53 0.49 -14.00
CA ASN A 215 -24.70 1.18 -15.30
C ASN A 215 -23.77 2.37 -15.57
N LEU A 216 -22.73 2.63 -14.77
CA LEU A 216 -21.66 3.54 -15.20
C LEU A 216 -20.78 2.83 -16.25
N PRO A 217 -20.72 3.31 -17.51
CA PRO A 217 -19.91 2.67 -18.54
C PRO A 217 -18.43 2.61 -18.16
N SER A 218 -17.84 1.43 -18.38
CA SER A 218 -16.40 1.19 -18.26
C SER A 218 -15.92 0.42 -19.48
N SER A 219 -14.79 0.82 -20.04
CA SER A 219 -14.16 0.14 -21.18
C SER A 219 -12.64 0.05 -20.97
N GLU A 220 -12.01 -0.89 -21.67
CA GLU A 220 -10.57 -1.11 -21.55
C GLU A 220 -9.92 -1.37 -22.90
N GLN A 221 -8.65 -0.97 -23.02
CA GLN A 221 -7.76 -1.30 -24.12
C GLN A 221 -6.49 -1.93 -23.56
N VAL A 222 -6.38 -3.24 -23.72
CA VAL A 222 -5.14 -3.97 -23.43
C VAL A 222 -4.18 -3.82 -24.62
N ILE A 223 -2.93 -3.54 -24.34
CA ILE A 223 -1.85 -3.43 -25.32
C ILE A 223 -0.84 -4.51 -24.99
N SER A 224 -0.76 -5.52 -25.86
CA SER A 224 0.17 -6.63 -25.74
C SER A 224 1.38 -6.44 -26.65
N TRP A 225 2.51 -7.02 -26.27
CA TRP A 225 3.77 -6.90 -27.01
C TRP A 225 3.72 -7.58 -28.39
N ASP A 226 2.87 -8.58 -28.56
CA ASP A 226 2.67 -9.39 -29.77
C ASP A 226 1.52 -8.90 -30.66
N ASP A 227 0.82 -7.81 -30.30
CA ASP A 227 -0.27 -7.26 -31.10
C ASP A 227 0.23 -6.83 -32.50
N PRO A 228 -0.37 -7.31 -33.61
CA PRO A 228 0.01 -6.89 -34.96
C PRO A 228 -0.01 -5.37 -35.18
N LYS A 229 -0.91 -4.64 -34.51
CA LYS A 229 -0.96 -3.17 -34.58
C LYS A 229 0.25 -2.55 -33.92
N GLN A 230 0.70 -3.11 -32.79
CA GLN A 230 1.92 -2.69 -32.11
C GLN A 230 3.16 -2.96 -32.96
N GLN A 231 3.21 -4.12 -33.61
CA GLN A 231 4.31 -4.45 -34.52
C GLN A 231 4.37 -3.47 -35.70
N SER A 232 3.22 -3.08 -36.26
CA SER A 232 3.16 -2.04 -37.30
C SER A 232 3.63 -0.66 -36.79
N ASP A 233 3.23 -0.28 -35.57
CA ASP A 233 3.68 0.98 -34.95
C ASP A 233 5.21 1.00 -34.72
N ILE A 234 5.80 -0.13 -34.31
CA ILE A 234 7.25 -0.29 -34.14
C ILE A 234 7.98 -0.18 -35.47
N GLU A 235 7.48 -0.85 -36.52
CA GLU A 235 8.06 -0.76 -37.85
C GLU A 235 8.08 0.70 -38.34
N MET A 236 6.96 1.40 -38.19
CA MET A 236 6.84 2.82 -38.55
C MET A 236 7.82 3.68 -37.76
N HIS A 237 7.95 3.44 -36.45
CA HIS A 237 8.91 4.15 -35.61
C HIS A 237 10.35 3.93 -36.09
N LEU A 238 10.76 2.68 -36.30
CA LEU A 238 12.13 2.34 -36.72
C LEU A 238 12.47 2.91 -38.10
N ARG A 239 11.52 2.90 -39.05
CA ARG A 239 11.71 3.54 -40.37
C ARG A 239 11.95 5.03 -40.23
N ARG A 240 11.17 5.73 -39.40
CA ARG A 240 11.36 7.15 -39.12
C ARG A 240 12.70 7.45 -38.43
N GLN A 241 13.17 6.56 -37.56
CA GLN A 241 14.51 6.67 -36.96
C GLN A 241 15.61 6.50 -38.01
N ALA A 242 15.47 5.55 -38.94
CA ALA A 242 16.43 5.33 -40.02
C ALA A 242 16.57 6.53 -41.00
N GLU A 243 15.57 7.42 -41.05
CA GLU A 243 15.63 8.66 -41.83
C GLU A 243 16.48 9.77 -41.18
N GLN A 244 16.76 9.67 -39.88
CA GLN A 244 17.60 10.66 -39.19
C GLN A 244 19.03 10.62 -39.73
N ALA A 245 19.63 11.81 -39.87
CA ALA A 245 20.92 11.96 -40.53
C ALA A 245 22.03 11.14 -39.83
N GLU A 246 21.98 11.06 -38.51
CA GLU A 246 22.93 10.36 -37.65
C GLU A 246 22.86 8.84 -37.88
N ILE A 247 21.66 8.27 -37.83
CA ILE A 247 21.44 6.83 -38.05
C ILE A 247 21.76 6.48 -39.51
N ARG A 248 21.30 7.29 -40.46
CA ARG A 248 21.57 7.08 -41.88
C ARG A 248 23.06 7.04 -42.20
N GLN A 249 23.84 7.99 -41.69
CA GLN A 249 25.30 7.99 -41.87
C GLN A 249 25.98 6.77 -41.23
N LEU A 250 25.47 6.31 -40.09
CA LEU A 250 26.00 5.15 -39.38
C LEU A 250 25.74 3.85 -40.15
N LEU A 251 24.55 3.69 -40.74
CA LEU A 251 24.23 2.57 -41.63
C LEU A 251 25.10 2.56 -42.89
N GLU A 252 25.39 3.73 -43.46
CA GLU A 252 26.20 3.90 -44.68
C GLU A 252 27.71 3.68 -44.46
N LYS A 253 28.26 3.97 -43.27
CA LYS A 253 29.70 3.86 -42.96
C LYS A 253 30.19 2.43 -42.71
N THR A 254 29.30 1.45 -42.58
CA THR A 254 29.66 0.08 -42.23
C THR A 254 30.24 -0.66 -43.44
N THR A 255 31.27 -1.50 -43.23
CA THR A 255 32.01 -2.23 -44.29
C THR A 255 31.11 -3.10 -45.18
N SER A 256 29.97 -3.53 -44.65
CA SER A 256 28.86 -4.13 -45.37
C SER A 256 27.64 -3.25 -45.11
N SER A 257 27.38 -2.29 -45.99
CA SER A 257 26.27 -1.32 -45.87
C SER A 257 24.99 -2.02 -45.40
N ILE A 258 24.47 -1.61 -44.23
CA ILE A 258 23.27 -2.20 -43.63
C ILE A 258 22.05 -1.54 -44.28
N SER A 259 21.16 -2.35 -44.87
CA SER A 259 19.94 -1.80 -45.47
C SER A 259 18.94 -1.33 -44.41
N VAL A 260 18.11 -0.33 -44.72
CA VAL A 260 17.03 0.12 -43.81
C VAL A 260 16.09 -1.03 -43.46
N ASN A 261 15.81 -1.95 -44.38
CA ASN A 261 14.95 -3.10 -44.12
C ASN A 261 15.58 -4.10 -43.15
N GLU A 262 16.89 -4.33 -43.26
CA GLU A 262 17.63 -5.17 -42.31
C GLU A 262 17.66 -4.54 -40.91
N PHE A 263 17.95 -3.23 -40.84
CA PHE A 263 17.88 -2.47 -39.60
C PHE A 263 16.52 -2.58 -38.92
N VAL A 264 15.44 -2.32 -39.65
CA VAL A 264 14.08 -2.40 -39.13
C VAL A 264 13.75 -3.83 -38.67
N SER A 265 14.03 -4.83 -39.50
CA SER A 265 13.72 -6.24 -39.20
C SER A 265 14.44 -6.75 -37.95
N GLU A 266 15.74 -6.51 -37.82
CA GLU A 266 16.53 -7.01 -36.68
C GLU A 266 16.19 -6.31 -35.37
N LEU A 267 15.98 -4.98 -35.38
CA LEU A 267 15.56 -4.25 -34.18
C LEU A 267 14.14 -4.61 -33.77
N GLN A 268 13.21 -4.75 -34.74
CA GLN A 268 11.84 -5.16 -34.44
C GLN A 268 11.81 -6.54 -33.77
N LYS A 269 12.51 -7.52 -34.36
CA LYS A 269 12.66 -8.87 -33.80
C LYS A 269 13.25 -8.83 -32.39
N SER A 270 14.39 -8.14 -32.22
CA SER A 270 15.09 -8.11 -30.94
C SER A 270 14.33 -7.33 -29.88
N SER A 271 13.48 -6.37 -30.26
CA SER A 271 12.69 -5.59 -29.30
C SER A 271 11.61 -6.38 -28.58
N GLN A 272 11.16 -7.50 -29.15
CA GLN A 272 10.00 -8.25 -28.67
C GLN A 272 8.80 -7.34 -28.38
N GLY A 273 8.57 -6.34 -29.23
CA GLY A 273 7.46 -5.41 -29.06
C GLY A 273 7.70 -4.26 -28.08
N ASN A 274 8.88 -4.10 -27.49
CA ASN A 274 9.12 -3.12 -26.41
C ASN A 274 9.74 -1.81 -26.91
N PHE A 275 9.02 -0.68 -26.80
CA PHE A 275 9.52 0.64 -27.25
C PHE A 275 10.63 1.19 -26.37
N MET A 276 10.63 0.88 -25.08
CA MET A 276 11.68 1.31 -24.16
C MET A 276 13.01 0.60 -24.44
N TYR A 277 12.95 -0.68 -24.82
CA TYR A 277 14.12 -1.38 -25.36
C TYR A 277 14.67 -0.64 -26.59
N LEU A 278 13.80 -0.25 -27.52
CA LEU A 278 14.21 0.47 -28.74
C LEU A 278 14.85 1.81 -28.41
N GLU A 279 14.29 2.58 -27.46
CA GLU A 279 14.88 3.84 -27.02
C GLU A 279 16.31 3.66 -26.48
N TYR A 280 16.54 2.60 -25.70
CA TYR A 280 17.86 2.29 -25.18
C TYR A 280 18.85 1.85 -26.25
N VAL A 281 18.47 0.86 -27.06
CA VAL A 281 19.35 0.32 -28.10
C VAL A 281 19.66 1.35 -29.16
N LEU A 282 18.70 2.15 -29.62
CA LEU A 282 18.95 3.22 -30.59
C LEU A 282 19.90 4.28 -30.03
N ALA A 283 19.72 4.68 -28.78
CA ALA A 283 20.60 5.64 -28.16
C ALA A 283 22.03 5.10 -27.94
N ASP A 284 22.18 3.80 -27.67
CA ASP A 284 23.49 3.14 -27.60
C ASP A 284 24.16 3.02 -28.97
N ILE A 285 23.38 2.74 -30.01
CA ILE A 285 23.86 2.74 -31.40
C ILE A 285 24.41 4.13 -31.77
N LEU A 286 23.66 5.19 -31.44
CA LEU A 286 24.06 6.57 -31.70
C LEU A 286 25.29 7.01 -30.90
N ALA A 287 25.40 6.57 -29.64
CA ALA A 287 26.52 6.94 -28.78
C ALA A 287 27.83 6.19 -29.13
N GLY A 288 27.74 5.05 -29.83
CA GLY A 288 28.89 4.16 -30.08
C GLY A 288 29.48 3.53 -28.81
N ASN A 289 28.78 3.69 -27.67
CA ASN A 289 29.19 3.25 -26.35
C ASN A 289 28.24 2.15 -25.89
N SER A 290 28.55 0.89 -26.21
CA SER A 290 27.77 -0.23 -25.71
C SER A 290 28.62 -1.47 -25.48
N GLY A 291 28.16 -2.33 -24.57
CA GLY A 291 28.74 -3.65 -24.32
C GLY A 291 28.50 -4.65 -25.47
N PHE A 292 27.96 -4.21 -26.61
CA PHE A 292 27.81 -4.93 -27.87
C PHE A 292 28.37 -4.08 -29.01
N ASN A 293 28.64 -4.69 -30.17
CA ASN A 293 28.93 -3.90 -31.37
C ASN A 293 27.60 -3.35 -31.91
N PRO A 294 27.36 -2.03 -31.88
CA PRO A 294 26.09 -1.45 -32.31
C PRO A 294 25.79 -1.64 -33.81
N LEU A 295 26.80 -2.00 -34.60
CA LEU A 295 26.68 -2.33 -36.02
C LEU A 295 26.47 -3.83 -36.27
N ASN A 296 26.60 -4.68 -35.24
CA ASN A 296 26.27 -6.09 -35.34
C ASN A 296 24.83 -6.33 -34.87
N LEU A 297 23.87 -6.07 -35.76
CA LEU A 297 22.44 -6.17 -35.46
C LEU A 297 21.99 -7.57 -35.01
N GLN A 298 22.71 -8.62 -35.41
CA GLN A 298 22.40 -10.00 -35.01
C GLN A 298 22.86 -10.33 -33.58
N ALA A 299 23.74 -9.52 -33.00
CA ALA A 299 24.22 -9.68 -31.63
C ALA A 299 23.47 -8.79 -30.62
N LEU A 300 22.36 -8.17 -31.04
CA LEU A 300 21.55 -7.35 -30.15
C LEU A 300 20.91 -8.20 -29.03
N PRO A 301 20.85 -7.67 -27.80
CA PRO A 301 20.19 -8.34 -26.70
C PRO A 301 18.71 -8.57 -27.02
N GLN A 302 18.16 -9.71 -26.60
CA GLN A 302 16.75 -10.03 -26.88
C GLN A 302 15.84 -9.49 -25.78
N GLY A 303 14.97 -8.54 -26.16
CA GLY A 303 13.99 -7.90 -25.29
C GLY A 303 14.61 -6.99 -24.22
N LEU A 304 13.73 -6.27 -23.51
CA LEU A 304 14.14 -5.35 -22.45
C LEU A 304 14.93 -6.05 -21.33
N ARG A 305 14.54 -7.27 -20.96
CA ARG A 305 15.25 -8.07 -19.95
C ARG A 305 16.64 -8.51 -20.43
N GLY A 306 16.79 -8.90 -21.69
CA GLY A 306 18.10 -9.23 -22.26
C GLY A 306 19.03 -8.01 -22.26
N TYR A 307 18.49 -6.83 -22.55
CA TYR A 307 19.24 -5.57 -22.49
C TYR A 307 19.72 -5.27 -21.06
N TYR A 308 18.84 -5.44 -20.04
CA TYR A 308 19.25 -5.33 -18.63
C TYR A 308 20.32 -6.34 -18.23
N ALA A 309 20.20 -7.60 -18.67
CA ALA A 309 21.19 -8.63 -18.39
C ALA A 309 22.57 -8.31 -18.97
N GLN A 310 22.61 -7.69 -20.16
CA GLN A 310 23.85 -7.24 -20.78
C GLN A 310 24.45 -6.04 -20.03
N PHE A 311 23.63 -5.06 -19.65
CA PHE A 311 24.09 -3.95 -18.82
C PHE A 311 24.67 -4.46 -17.48
N TRP A 312 23.96 -5.37 -16.81
CA TRP A 312 24.40 -6.01 -15.58
C TRP A 312 25.74 -6.72 -15.76
N SER A 313 25.90 -7.50 -16.83
CA SER A 313 27.16 -8.16 -17.17
C SER A 313 28.31 -7.17 -17.36
N GLY A 314 28.04 -6.02 -18.00
CA GLY A 314 29.00 -4.93 -18.17
C GLY A 314 29.43 -4.31 -16.84
N MET A 315 28.49 -4.17 -15.90
CA MET A 315 28.75 -3.70 -14.54
C MET A 315 29.59 -4.74 -13.75
N GLU A 316 29.23 -6.02 -13.81
CA GLU A 316 29.98 -7.10 -13.16
C GLU A 316 31.40 -7.27 -13.73
N ALA A 317 31.63 -6.90 -14.98
CA ALA A 317 32.95 -6.97 -15.60
C ALA A 317 34.00 -6.09 -14.89
N VAL A 318 33.56 -5.12 -14.08
CA VAL A 318 34.44 -4.37 -13.17
C VAL A 318 35.22 -5.28 -12.23
N ARG A 319 34.67 -6.45 -11.84
CA ARG A 319 35.38 -7.46 -11.03
C ARG A 319 36.71 -7.88 -11.66
N TYR A 320 36.81 -7.87 -12.98
CA TYR A 320 38.02 -8.24 -13.72
C TYR A 320 38.95 -7.04 -13.98
N LYS A 321 38.41 -5.82 -14.09
CA LYS A 321 39.19 -4.60 -14.40
C LYS A 321 39.76 -3.93 -13.15
N GLU A 322 38.96 -3.82 -12.11
CA GLU A 322 39.26 -3.05 -10.89
C GLU A 322 39.30 -3.94 -9.63
N GLY A 323 38.82 -5.18 -9.74
CA GLY A 323 38.91 -6.20 -8.70
C GLY A 323 37.64 -6.38 -7.87
N TRP A 324 37.58 -7.50 -7.15
CA TRP A 324 36.43 -7.87 -6.31
C TRP A 324 36.16 -6.91 -5.15
N GLN A 325 37.21 -6.22 -4.66
CA GLN A 325 37.06 -5.29 -3.55
C GLN A 325 36.18 -4.10 -3.94
N ASP A 326 36.44 -3.44 -5.06
CA ASP A 326 35.64 -2.29 -5.50
C ASP A 326 34.23 -2.70 -5.92
N TRP A 327 34.06 -3.88 -6.54
CA TRP A 327 32.73 -4.42 -6.82
C TRP A 327 31.89 -4.54 -5.54
N ASN A 328 32.43 -5.18 -4.49
CA ASN A 328 31.69 -5.45 -3.24
C ASN A 328 31.54 -4.22 -2.33
N SER A 329 32.39 -3.20 -2.48
CA SER A 329 32.43 -2.05 -1.57
C SER A 329 31.96 -0.72 -2.17
N LEU A 330 31.82 -0.65 -3.50
CA LEU A 330 31.36 0.54 -4.22
C LEU A 330 30.19 0.19 -5.14
N TYR A 331 30.42 -0.60 -6.18
CA TYR A 331 29.45 -0.74 -7.26
C TYR A 331 28.19 -1.53 -6.86
N CYS A 332 28.33 -2.75 -6.32
CA CYS A 332 27.19 -3.55 -5.89
C CYS A 332 26.38 -2.84 -4.79
N PRO A 333 27.01 -2.27 -3.74
CA PRO A 333 26.28 -1.50 -2.74
C PRO A 333 25.53 -0.28 -3.27
N VAL A 334 26.08 0.47 -4.23
CA VAL A 334 25.42 1.67 -4.76
C VAL A 334 24.17 1.29 -5.55
N ILE A 335 24.24 0.27 -6.42
CA ILE A 335 23.08 -0.13 -7.23
C ILE A 335 21.99 -0.78 -6.37
N GLU A 336 22.37 -1.57 -5.35
CA GLU A 336 21.50 -2.10 -4.31
C GLU A 336 20.74 -0.99 -3.58
N LEU A 337 21.46 0.02 -3.10
CA LEU A 337 20.90 1.16 -2.39
C LEU A 337 19.95 1.98 -3.26
N LEU A 338 20.28 2.17 -4.54
CA LEU A 338 19.37 2.81 -5.50
C LEU A 338 18.12 1.96 -5.79
N GLY A 339 18.24 0.63 -5.72
CA GLY A 339 17.13 -0.32 -5.83
C GLY A 339 16.14 -0.24 -4.66
N VAL A 340 16.63 -0.03 -3.45
CA VAL A 340 15.78 0.06 -2.24
C VAL A 340 15.37 1.47 -1.83
N ALA A 341 15.94 2.51 -2.46
CA ALA A 341 15.61 3.90 -2.15
C ALA A 341 14.13 4.20 -2.46
N LEU A 342 13.41 4.72 -1.45
CA LEU A 342 11.97 5.01 -1.54
C LEU A 342 11.66 6.42 -2.09
N GLU A 343 12.66 7.30 -2.11
CA GLU A 343 12.65 8.62 -2.78
C GLU A 343 13.94 8.84 -3.59
N SER A 344 14.04 9.92 -4.36
CA SER A 344 15.34 10.30 -4.96
C SER A 344 16.33 10.67 -3.85
N VAL A 345 17.54 10.12 -3.93
CA VAL A 345 18.54 10.24 -2.86
C VAL A 345 19.74 11.06 -3.30
N SER A 346 20.34 11.81 -2.39
CA SER A 346 21.57 12.56 -2.71
C SER A 346 22.76 11.61 -2.84
N VAL A 347 23.81 12.06 -3.54
CA VAL A 347 25.08 11.32 -3.58
C VAL A 347 25.67 11.15 -2.17
N GLN A 348 25.44 12.12 -1.29
CA GLN A 348 25.88 12.06 0.11
C GLN A 348 25.13 10.98 0.90
N TRP A 349 23.84 10.75 0.61
CA TRP A 349 23.08 9.65 1.23
C TRP A 349 23.71 8.30 0.88
N LEU A 350 24.07 8.09 -0.39
CA LEU A 350 24.77 6.86 -0.82
C LEU A 350 26.15 6.72 -0.16
N ALA A 351 26.92 7.81 -0.15
CA ALA A 351 28.26 7.89 0.44
C ALA A 351 28.28 7.51 1.92
N ASP A 352 27.34 8.06 2.69
CA ASP A 352 27.21 7.82 4.11
C ASP A 352 26.86 6.36 4.44
N GLN A 353 26.00 5.72 3.64
CA GLN A 353 25.55 4.34 3.80
C GLN A 353 26.68 3.31 3.60
N ILE A 354 27.56 3.55 2.61
CA ILE A 354 28.65 2.62 2.27
C ILE A 354 30.03 3.09 2.77
N ARG A 355 30.07 4.26 3.41
CA ARG A 355 31.28 4.91 3.95
C ARG A 355 32.36 5.14 2.88
N ARG A 356 31.96 5.66 1.72
CA ARG A 356 32.85 6.01 0.60
C ARG A 356 32.75 7.50 0.26
N ASP A 357 33.69 7.99 -0.51
CA ASP A 357 33.67 9.38 -0.97
C ASP A 357 32.52 9.62 -1.96
N ALA A 358 31.79 10.71 -1.78
CA ALA A 358 30.65 11.03 -2.64
C ALA A 358 31.08 11.31 -4.09
N ASN A 359 32.24 11.94 -4.30
CA ASN A 359 32.73 12.20 -5.65
C ASN A 359 33.18 10.92 -6.35
N GLU A 360 33.78 9.98 -5.62
CA GLU A 360 34.08 8.64 -6.12
C GLU A 360 32.82 7.92 -6.62
N ILE A 361 31.76 7.89 -5.82
CA ILE A 361 30.46 7.28 -6.21
C ILE A 361 29.89 7.98 -7.44
N ARG A 362 29.91 9.31 -7.47
CA ARG A 362 29.40 10.09 -8.61
C ARG A 362 30.10 9.72 -9.90
N VAL A 363 31.43 9.78 -9.91
CA VAL A 363 32.23 9.64 -11.13
C VAL A 363 32.29 8.20 -11.61
N ARG A 364 32.51 7.24 -10.68
CA ARG A 364 32.72 5.83 -11.04
C ARG A 364 31.41 5.09 -11.30
N ALA A 365 30.37 5.35 -10.50
CA ALA A 365 29.10 4.62 -10.56
C ALA A 365 27.97 5.44 -11.21
N LEU A 366 27.57 6.57 -10.63
CA LEU A 366 26.34 7.25 -11.06
C LEU A 366 26.44 7.82 -12.48
N GLN A 367 27.57 8.44 -12.83
CA GLN A 367 27.81 8.97 -14.18
C GLN A 367 27.90 7.86 -15.24
N SER A 368 28.43 6.68 -14.89
CA SER A 368 28.51 5.54 -15.82
C SER A 368 27.16 4.85 -16.01
N TRP A 369 26.21 5.03 -15.08
CA TRP A 369 24.88 4.40 -15.11
C TRP A 369 23.72 5.36 -15.43
N GLN A 370 24.01 6.58 -15.90
CA GLN A 370 23.01 7.60 -16.25
C GLN A 370 21.87 7.09 -17.14
N ARG A 371 22.09 6.03 -17.92
CA ARG A 371 21.05 5.38 -18.74
C ARG A 371 19.85 4.89 -17.92
N PHE A 372 20.09 4.40 -16.70
CA PHE A 372 19.06 3.83 -15.82
C PHE A 372 18.78 4.71 -14.61
N LEU A 373 19.45 5.85 -14.51
CA LEU A 373 19.34 6.79 -13.40
C LEU A 373 18.79 8.13 -13.87
N SER A 374 17.79 8.62 -13.13
CA SER A 374 17.36 10.02 -13.23
C SER A 374 18.25 10.85 -12.32
N GLN A 375 18.72 11.98 -12.86
CA GLN A 375 19.44 13.00 -12.10
C GLN A 375 18.55 14.24 -12.00
N ASN A 376 18.19 14.61 -10.79
CA ASN A 376 17.33 15.76 -10.50
C ASN A 376 18.02 16.73 -9.54
N GLN A 377 17.64 18.00 -9.58
CA GLN A 377 18.03 18.98 -8.57
C GLN A 377 16.84 19.28 -7.66
N ARG A 378 17.00 19.03 -6.36
CA ARG A 378 16.04 19.39 -5.32
C ARG A 378 16.72 20.31 -4.32
N GLU A 379 16.20 21.53 -4.16
CA GLU A 379 16.78 22.53 -3.23
C GLU A 379 18.28 22.77 -3.45
N SER A 380 18.71 22.82 -4.71
CA SER A 380 20.13 22.94 -5.12
C SER A 380 21.02 21.73 -4.76
N ILE A 381 20.44 20.62 -4.29
CA ILE A 381 21.13 19.35 -4.05
C ILE A 381 20.85 18.40 -5.23
N GLU A 382 21.93 17.81 -5.74
CA GLU A 382 21.87 16.76 -6.75
C GLU A 382 21.34 15.45 -6.14
N THR A 383 20.27 14.92 -6.74
CA THR A 383 19.63 13.67 -6.32
C THR A 383 19.51 12.68 -7.48
N TRP A 384 19.54 11.39 -7.14
CA TRP A 384 19.60 10.27 -8.08
C TRP A 384 18.56 9.21 -7.71
N ARG A 385 17.98 8.55 -8.73
CA ARG A 385 17.09 7.38 -8.54
C ARG A 385 17.04 6.53 -9.81
N LEU A 386 16.70 5.25 -9.68
CA LEU A 386 16.30 4.43 -10.83
C LEU A 386 15.13 5.06 -11.60
N VAL A 387 15.22 5.10 -12.93
CA VAL A 387 14.21 5.73 -13.81
C VAL A 387 12.95 4.87 -13.91
N HIS A 388 13.08 3.53 -13.87
CA HIS A 388 11.96 2.63 -14.16
C HIS A 388 11.89 1.44 -13.21
N GLN A 389 10.68 1.17 -12.70
CA GLN A 389 10.39 0.01 -11.85
C GLN A 389 10.76 -1.33 -12.51
N SER A 390 10.69 -1.44 -13.84
CA SER A 390 11.08 -2.68 -14.54
C SER A 390 12.55 -3.05 -14.33
N PHE A 391 13.43 -2.06 -14.17
CA PHE A 391 14.82 -2.31 -13.84
C PHE A 391 15.00 -2.65 -12.35
N ALA A 392 14.25 -2.00 -11.44
CA ALA A 392 14.22 -2.37 -10.02
C ALA A 392 13.79 -3.85 -9.83
N ASN A 393 12.72 -4.29 -10.50
CA ASN A 393 12.27 -5.69 -10.48
C ASN A 393 13.33 -6.64 -11.06
N PHE A 394 14.11 -6.21 -12.06
CA PHE A 394 15.23 -7.01 -12.56
C PHE A 394 16.36 -7.13 -11.52
N LEU A 395 16.62 -6.07 -10.74
CA LEU A 395 17.61 -6.09 -9.66
C LEU A 395 17.22 -7.03 -8.52
N GLU A 396 15.93 -7.18 -8.21
CA GLU A 396 15.44 -8.15 -7.19
C GLU A 396 15.91 -9.59 -7.46
N GLU A 397 16.09 -9.96 -8.73
CA GLU A 397 16.59 -11.29 -9.12
C GLU A 397 18.13 -11.39 -9.11
N LYS A 398 18.83 -10.26 -8.94
CA LYS A 398 20.30 -10.16 -9.05
C LYS A 398 20.99 -9.86 -7.74
N VAL A 399 20.33 -9.14 -6.83
CA VAL A 399 20.90 -8.68 -5.57
C VAL A 399 19.96 -8.92 -4.40
N ASP A 400 20.53 -8.98 -3.19
CA ASP A 400 19.75 -9.09 -1.96
C ASP A 400 19.26 -7.70 -1.52
N LEU A 401 18.07 -7.33 -2.01
CA LEU A 401 17.43 -6.08 -1.61
C LEU A 401 17.01 -6.09 -0.12
N THR A 402 16.74 -7.26 0.47
CA THR A 402 16.41 -7.36 1.91
C THR A 402 17.60 -6.94 2.77
N ALA A 403 18.80 -7.45 2.44
CA ALA A 403 20.04 -7.03 3.09
C ALA A 403 20.33 -5.53 2.87
N SER A 404 19.92 -5.00 1.72
CA SER A 404 20.08 -3.57 1.40
C SER A 404 19.14 -2.69 2.23
N HIS A 405 17.89 -3.09 2.46
CA HIS A 405 17.01 -2.44 3.43
C HIS A 405 17.61 -2.45 4.84
N ARG A 406 18.18 -3.58 5.27
CA ARG A 406 18.88 -3.70 6.57
C ARG A 406 20.04 -2.72 6.69
N ARG A 407 20.85 -2.57 5.64
CA ARG A 407 21.95 -1.58 5.61
C ARG A 407 21.43 -0.15 5.85
N VAL A 408 20.33 0.22 5.20
CA VAL A 408 19.70 1.55 5.39
C VAL A 408 19.28 1.75 6.85
N VAL A 409 18.66 0.72 7.44
CA VAL A 409 18.27 0.73 8.85
C VAL A 409 19.49 0.91 9.75
N GLU A 410 20.53 0.07 9.61
CA GLU A 410 21.75 0.12 10.42
C GLU A 410 22.41 1.50 10.39
N TYR A 411 22.47 2.15 9.22
CA TYR A 411 22.98 3.52 9.12
C TYR A 411 22.19 4.48 10.00
N TYR A 412 20.84 4.49 9.89
CA TYR A 412 20.01 5.42 10.63
C TYR A 412 19.98 5.11 12.13
N LEU A 413 20.03 3.84 12.53
CA LEU A 413 20.08 3.43 13.93
C LEU A 413 21.37 3.85 14.64
N THR A 414 22.46 4.07 13.89
CA THR A 414 23.73 4.57 14.46
C THR A 414 23.81 6.09 14.53
N GLN A 415 22.82 6.83 14.01
CA GLN A 415 22.80 8.29 14.05
C GLN A 415 22.23 8.81 15.37
N ARG A 416 22.80 9.91 15.88
CA ARG A 416 22.29 10.60 17.08
C ARG A 416 20.94 11.30 16.84
N GLU A 417 20.72 11.82 15.63
CA GLU A 417 19.50 12.51 15.22
C GLU A 417 19.12 12.09 13.78
N PRO A 418 18.64 10.85 13.58
CA PRO A 418 18.31 10.32 12.25
C PRO A 418 17.33 11.20 11.46
N GLN A 419 16.39 11.84 12.14
CA GLN A 419 15.40 12.77 11.59
C GLN A 419 16.02 14.03 10.94
N LYS A 420 17.22 14.43 11.34
CA LYS A 420 17.92 15.59 10.76
C LYS A 420 18.85 15.21 9.61
N LYS A 421 19.06 13.92 9.37
CA LYS A 421 19.94 13.43 8.30
C LYS A 421 19.19 13.37 6.99
N HIS A 422 19.89 13.74 5.92
CA HIS A 422 19.43 13.62 4.53
C HIS A 422 18.01 14.15 4.29
N GLY A 423 17.70 15.34 4.83
CA GLY A 423 16.38 15.97 4.65
C GLY A 423 15.23 15.24 5.32
N GLY A 424 15.49 14.50 6.42
CA GLY A 424 14.46 13.77 7.16
C GLY A 424 13.96 12.52 6.45
N TYR A 425 14.80 11.88 5.63
CA TYR A 425 14.47 10.63 4.96
C TYR A 425 13.96 9.56 5.94
N ALA A 426 14.60 9.45 7.12
CA ALA A 426 14.23 8.48 8.14
C ALA A 426 12.78 8.66 8.61
N ASP A 427 12.33 9.90 8.82
CA ASP A 427 10.98 10.18 9.32
C ASP A 427 9.89 9.71 8.35
N ARG A 428 10.20 9.71 7.05
CA ARG A 428 9.27 9.28 6.00
C ARG A 428 9.30 7.78 5.75
N HIS A 429 10.48 7.18 5.83
CA HIS A 429 10.74 5.89 5.16
C HIS A 429 11.33 4.80 6.06
N LEU A 430 11.84 5.13 7.26
CA LEU A 430 12.57 4.16 8.10
C LEU A 430 11.69 2.98 8.54
N SER A 431 10.41 3.20 8.83
CA SER A 431 9.44 2.15 9.17
C SER A 431 9.26 1.15 8.03
N THR A 432 9.19 1.64 6.79
CA THR A 432 9.13 0.81 5.59
C THR A 432 10.41 0.02 5.39
N HIS A 433 11.58 0.62 5.61
CA HIS A 433 12.86 -0.11 5.57
C HIS A 433 12.96 -1.19 6.65
N LEU A 434 12.53 -0.92 7.89
CA LEU A 434 12.50 -1.92 8.98
C LEU A 434 11.61 -3.13 8.63
N THR A 435 10.44 -2.84 8.04
CA THR A 435 9.51 -3.86 7.54
C THR A 435 10.14 -4.71 6.45
N LEU A 436 10.71 -4.09 5.43
CA LEU A 436 11.32 -4.78 4.27
C LEU A 436 12.65 -5.46 4.62
N ALA A 437 13.30 -5.09 5.72
CA ALA A 437 14.52 -5.72 6.23
C ALA A 437 14.28 -6.96 7.12
N ASN A 438 13.01 -7.26 7.44
CA ASN A 438 12.59 -8.27 8.43
C ASN A 438 13.15 -8.02 9.84
N LEU A 439 13.29 -6.76 10.28
CA LEU A 439 13.86 -6.37 11.58
C LEU A 439 12.77 -5.96 12.59
N TRP A 440 11.85 -6.88 12.86
CA TRP A 440 10.66 -6.60 13.66
C TRP A 440 10.95 -6.35 15.15
N ASP A 441 11.94 -7.05 15.72
CA ASP A 441 12.35 -6.86 17.12
C ASP A 441 12.95 -5.47 17.36
N GLU A 442 13.71 -4.94 16.40
CA GLU A 442 14.27 -3.58 16.49
C GLU A 442 13.20 -2.50 16.29
N PHE A 443 12.22 -2.75 15.42
CA PHE A 443 11.06 -1.88 15.24
C PHE A 443 10.21 -1.80 16.51
N ALA A 444 9.85 -2.95 17.10
CA ALA A 444 9.05 -3.04 18.32
C ALA A 444 9.75 -2.39 19.53
N ASN A 445 11.04 -2.70 19.77
CA ASN A 445 11.81 -2.12 20.88
C ASN A 445 11.93 -0.58 20.81
N ARG A 446 11.81 0.01 19.62
CA ARG A 446 11.93 1.46 19.42
C ARG A 446 10.60 2.20 19.51
N ILE A 447 9.49 1.55 19.16
CA ILE A 447 8.15 2.04 19.47
C ILE A 447 8.00 2.27 20.98
N ASP A 448 8.46 1.31 21.78
CA ASP A 448 8.47 1.37 23.25
C ASP A 448 9.37 2.48 23.81
N SER A 449 10.44 2.86 23.11
CA SER A 449 11.25 4.03 23.47
C SER A 449 10.60 5.32 22.91
N HIS A 450 9.62 5.87 23.62
CA HIS A 450 8.69 6.98 23.30
C HIS A 450 9.28 8.34 22.81
N HIS A 451 10.43 8.38 22.13
CA HIS A 451 11.11 9.61 21.69
C HIS A 451 11.11 9.85 20.17
N TRP A 452 10.51 8.97 19.37
CA TRP A 452 10.63 8.99 17.92
C TRP A 452 9.42 9.61 17.18
N LEU A 453 8.23 9.64 17.79
CA LEU A 453 7.04 10.30 17.24
C LEU A 453 6.99 11.76 17.69
N LYS A 454 7.20 12.68 16.73
CA LYS A 454 6.97 14.15 16.82
C LYS A 454 7.07 14.74 18.24
N PRO A 455 8.23 15.28 18.64
CA PRO A 455 8.48 15.80 19.99
C PRO A 455 7.43 16.81 20.48
N ASP A 456 6.83 17.57 19.56
CA ASP A 456 5.87 18.64 19.84
C ASP A 456 4.40 18.20 19.82
N SER A 457 4.10 16.90 19.73
CA SER A 457 2.72 16.41 19.85
C SER A 457 2.19 16.58 21.28
N LEU A 458 0.90 16.89 21.42
CA LEU A 458 0.25 17.08 22.73
C LEU A 458 0.43 15.85 23.63
N GLU A 459 0.33 14.66 23.05
CA GLU A 459 0.49 13.37 23.72
C GLU A 459 1.91 13.19 24.28
N ALA A 460 2.94 13.49 23.49
CA ALA A 460 4.34 13.42 23.94
C ALA A 460 4.67 14.48 25.00
N ILE A 461 4.04 15.66 24.94
CA ILE A 461 4.18 16.72 25.95
C ILE A 461 3.53 16.29 27.27
N ILE A 462 2.31 15.74 27.22
CA ILE A 462 1.59 15.21 28.39
C ILE A 462 2.38 14.08 29.05
N ASP A 463 2.96 13.17 28.26
CA ASP A 463 3.77 12.05 28.77
C ASP A 463 5.03 12.53 29.51
N ARG A 464 5.74 13.53 28.97
CA ARG A 464 6.91 14.14 29.66
C ARG A 464 6.53 14.83 30.97
N ILE A 465 5.35 15.45 31.02
CA ILE A 465 4.82 16.10 32.23
C ILE A 465 4.43 15.05 33.29
N ALA A 466 3.76 13.97 32.86
CA ALA A 466 3.40 12.85 33.74
C ALA A 466 4.64 12.18 34.35
N LYS A 467 5.72 12.07 33.58
CA LYS A 467 7.01 11.51 34.01
C LYS A 467 7.91 12.50 34.76
N GLY A 468 7.52 13.76 34.89
CA GLY A 468 8.29 14.80 35.60
C GLY A 468 9.61 15.22 34.94
N ILE A 469 9.78 14.94 33.64
CA ILE A 469 11.00 15.25 32.85
C ILE A 469 10.79 16.38 31.83
N ASN A 470 9.69 17.11 31.96
CA ASN A 470 9.32 18.23 31.10
C ASN A 470 10.25 19.45 31.26
N THR A 471 10.30 20.28 30.22
CA THR A 471 11.09 21.52 30.14
C THR A 471 10.21 22.77 30.09
N GLU A 472 10.78 23.98 30.25
CA GLU A 472 10.04 25.24 30.05
C GLU A 472 9.46 25.36 28.62
N SER A 473 10.16 24.79 27.63
CA SER A 473 9.69 24.75 26.24
C SER A 473 8.43 23.88 26.08
N ASP A 474 8.33 22.79 26.85
CA ASP A 474 7.17 21.91 26.85
C ASP A 474 5.93 22.62 27.40
N PHE A 475 6.09 23.42 28.46
CA PHE A 475 5.00 24.23 29.00
C PHE A 475 4.55 25.32 28.03
N ALA A 476 5.49 25.96 27.32
CA ALA A 476 5.17 26.94 26.29
C ALA A 476 4.46 26.32 25.07
N ALA A 477 4.83 25.08 24.69
CA ALA A 477 4.16 24.33 23.63
C ALA A 477 2.75 23.88 24.04
N LEU A 478 2.60 23.32 25.26
CA LEU A 478 1.32 22.91 25.83
C LEU A 478 0.34 24.09 25.86
N ARG A 479 0.78 25.25 26.37
CA ARG A 479 -0.04 26.46 26.46
C ARG A 479 -0.51 26.94 25.09
N ARG A 480 0.37 26.95 24.09
CA ARG A 480 0.02 27.34 22.72
C ARG A 480 -1.03 26.41 22.12
N GLN A 481 -0.90 25.10 22.33
CA GLN A 481 -1.83 24.11 21.78
C GLN A 481 -3.21 24.19 22.44
N LEU A 482 -3.26 24.25 23.78
CA LEU A 482 -4.52 24.35 24.53
C LEU A 482 -5.30 25.63 24.24
N THR A 483 -4.58 26.71 23.91
CA THR A 483 -5.20 27.98 23.51
C THR A 483 -5.73 27.93 22.07
N ALA A 484 -5.14 27.12 21.17
CA ALA A 484 -5.49 27.07 19.75
C ALA A 484 -6.59 26.05 19.38
N SER A 485 -6.89 25.07 20.25
CA SER A 485 -7.71 23.90 19.89
C SER A 485 -8.67 23.43 21.00
N SER A 486 -9.14 24.36 21.83
CA SER A 486 -9.73 24.13 23.15
C SER A 486 -10.81 23.04 23.25
N LYS A 487 -11.68 22.84 22.26
CA LYS A 487 -12.78 21.85 22.36
C LYS A 487 -12.35 20.38 22.20
N GLN A 488 -11.42 20.05 21.30
CA GLN A 488 -11.04 18.65 21.02
C GLN A 488 -10.00 18.12 22.00
N GLN A 489 -9.04 18.95 22.39
CA GLN A 489 -7.96 18.58 23.32
C GLN A 489 -8.49 18.40 24.76
N ALA A 490 -9.51 19.17 25.16
CA ALA A 490 -10.15 19.02 26.46
C ALA A 490 -10.88 17.67 26.62
N ILE A 491 -11.50 17.16 25.56
CA ILE A 491 -12.14 15.83 25.57
C ILE A 491 -11.09 14.73 25.81
N GLN A 492 -9.89 14.88 25.24
CA GLN A 492 -8.77 13.95 25.47
C GLN A 492 -8.11 14.12 26.85
N LEU A 493 -8.16 15.32 27.44
CA LEU A 493 -7.67 15.61 28.79
C LEU A 493 -8.70 15.31 29.89
N GLY A 494 -9.95 14.95 29.53
CA GLY A 494 -10.99 14.53 30.48
C GLY A 494 -10.55 13.36 31.37
N LYS A 495 -9.62 12.51 30.89
CA LYS A 495 -8.97 11.45 31.69
C LYS A 495 -8.18 11.95 32.91
N TYR A 496 -7.83 13.23 32.93
CA TYR A 496 -7.11 13.90 34.02
C TYR A 496 -8.03 14.85 34.81
N ASN A 497 -9.36 14.65 34.75
CA ASN A 497 -10.38 15.51 35.39
C ASN A 497 -10.34 16.97 34.92
N VAL A 498 -10.12 17.18 33.62
CA VAL A 498 -10.06 18.50 32.99
C VAL A 498 -11.19 18.64 31.99
N ASN A 499 -12.13 19.55 32.24
CA ASN A 499 -13.29 19.77 31.37
C ASN A 499 -13.44 21.25 31.00
N ILE A 500 -13.85 21.54 29.76
CA ILE A 500 -14.15 22.90 29.31
C ILE A 500 -15.66 23.00 29.04
N ALA A 501 -16.35 23.84 29.81
CA ALA A 501 -17.78 24.09 29.61
C ALA A 501 -18.01 24.96 28.35
N GLU A 502 -19.20 24.89 27.75
CA GLU A 502 -19.57 25.60 26.51
C GLU A 502 -19.63 27.16 26.63
N GLY A 503 -18.97 27.74 27.64
CA GLY A 503 -18.89 29.18 27.93
C GLY A 503 -17.52 29.72 28.38
N GLN A 504 -16.42 28.99 28.13
CA GLN A 504 -14.99 29.33 28.43
C GLN A 504 -14.46 29.05 29.85
N ASP A 505 -15.25 28.49 30.75
CA ASP A 505 -14.75 28.05 32.05
C ASP A 505 -14.06 26.67 31.95
N ILE A 506 -12.82 26.58 32.45
CA ILE A 506 -11.94 25.42 32.51
C ILE A 506 -12.00 24.85 33.92
N HIS A 507 -12.54 23.64 34.05
CA HIS A 507 -12.62 22.89 35.30
C HIS A 507 -11.43 21.95 35.38
N ILE A 508 -10.63 22.04 36.45
CA ILE A 508 -9.52 21.13 36.75
C ILE A 508 -9.69 20.65 38.19
N GLY A 509 -10.14 19.41 38.35
CA GLY A 509 -10.63 18.92 39.64
C GLY A 509 -11.78 19.81 40.16
N ASP A 510 -11.68 20.27 41.41
CA ASP A 510 -12.70 21.12 42.05
C ASP A 510 -12.55 22.63 41.75
N ARG A 511 -11.53 23.03 40.97
CA ARG A 511 -11.23 24.44 40.68
C ARG A 511 -11.69 24.83 39.28
N ILE A 512 -12.15 26.07 39.15
CA ILE A 512 -12.64 26.66 37.90
C ILE A 512 -11.74 27.83 37.52
N TYR A 513 -11.28 27.85 36.27
CA TYR A 513 -10.39 28.85 35.68
C TYR A 513 -11.04 29.44 34.43
N ASN A 514 -10.85 30.73 34.17
CA ASN A 514 -11.53 31.39 33.04
C ASN A 514 -10.66 31.42 31.76
N GLN A 515 -9.39 30.98 31.84
CA GLN A 515 -8.42 30.95 30.74
C GLN A 515 -7.20 30.05 31.06
N TRP A 516 -6.45 29.62 30.04
CA TRP A 516 -5.19 28.86 30.19
C TRP A 516 -4.01 29.78 30.60
N ASP A 517 -4.09 30.34 31.80
CA ASP A 517 -3.00 31.09 32.44
C ASP A 517 -2.03 30.19 33.22
N GLU A 518 -0.99 30.78 33.81
CA GLU A 518 0.05 30.04 34.52
C GLU A 518 -0.50 29.21 35.69
N GLN A 519 -1.55 29.68 36.36
CA GLN A 519 -2.18 28.96 37.46
C GLN A 519 -3.01 27.78 36.96
N ALA A 520 -3.74 27.93 35.85
CA ALA A 520 -4.49 26.85 35.22
C ALA A 520 -3.56 25.75 34.66
N ILE A 521 -2.42 26.14 34.05
CA ILE A 521 -1.42 25.19 33.54
C ILE A 521 -0.76 24.42 34.69
N GLN A 522 -0.39 25.09 35.78
CA GLN A 522 0.17 24.41 36.96
C GLN A 522 -0.83 23.44 37.60
N ALA A 523 -2.12 23.81 37.66
CA ALA A 523 -3.16 22.92 38.16
C ALA A 523 -3.35 21.68 37.27
N LEU A 524 -3.30 21.86 35.93
CA LEU A 524 -3.33 20.75 34.97
C LEU A 524 -2.14 19.80 35.16
N VAL A 525 -0.93 20.36 35.33
CA VAL A 525 0.28 19.58 35.58
C VAL A 525 0.16 18.75 36.86
N GLN A 526 -0.33 19.38 37.94
CA GLN A 526 -0.58 18.67 39.19
C GLN A 526 -1.65 17.57 39.03
N ALA A 527 -2.72 17.82 38.27
CA ALA A 527 -3.73 16.82 38.00
C ALA A 527 -3.15 15.61 37.23
N ILE A 528 -2.36 15.86 36.19
CA ILE A 528 -1.67 14.82 35.41
C ILE A 528 -0.72 14.03 36.30
N GLN A 529 0.10 14.69 37.12
CA GLN A 529 1.07 14.05 38.00
C GLN A 529 0.42 13.29 39.16
N SER A 530 -0.68 13.79 39.72
CA SER A 530 -1.43 13.11 40.79
C SER A 530 -2.17 11.87 40.30
N SER A 531 -2.60 11.85 39.03
CA SER A 531 -3.16 10.66 38.39
C SER A 531 -2.12 9.59 38.02
N ALA A 532 -0.84 9.90 38.19
CA ALA A 532 0.29 9.04 37.85
C ALA A 532 0.93 8.34 39.08
N GLU A 533 0.27 8.33 40.25
CA GLU A 533 0.80 7.63 41.42
C GLU A 533 0.95 6.11 41.19
N VAL A 534 2.12 5.62 41.59
CA VAL A 534 2.83 4.44 41.07
C VAL A 534 2.45 3.14 41.81
N GLN A 535 2.16 2.06 41.07
CA GLN A 535 2.26 0.69 41.61
C GLN A 535 3.39 -0.08 40.89
N GLU A 536 4.18 -0.81 41.67
CA GLU A 536 5.19 -1.75 41.16
C GLU A 536 4.52 -3.06 40.77
N ILE A 537 4.78 -3.52 39.54
CA ILE A 537 4.30 -4.83 39.07
C ILE A 537 5.49 -5.63 38.55
N GLN A 538 5.61 -6.87 38.99
CA GLN A 538 6.68 -7.77 38.60
C GLN A 538 6.16 -8.79 37.57
N ILE A 539 6.82 -8.89 36.42
CA ILE A 539 6.53 -9.88 35.37
C ILE A 539 7.83 -10.62 35.08
N GLY A 540 7.90 -11.90 35.45
CA GLY A 540 9.14 -12.68 35.46
C GLY A 540 10.18 -12.11 36.43
N ASP A 541 11.44 -12.09 36.02
CA ASP A 541 12.55 -11.52 36.83
C ASP A 541 12.66 -9.98 36.74
N ARG A 542 11.76 -9.33 35.99
CA ARG A 542 11.79 -7.88 35.78
C ARG A 542 10.72 -7.18 36.60
N ILE A 543 11.15 -6.15 37.33
CA ILE A 543 10.28 -5.21 38.04
C ILE A 543 9.95 -4.09 37.06
N TYR A 544 8.67 -3.96 36.72
CA TYR A 544 8.15 -2.87 35.91
C TYR A 544 7.69 -1.78 36.87
N GLN A 545 8.50 -0.71 36.94
CA GLN A 545 8.12 0.51 37.65
C GLN A 545 7.35 1.42 36.70
N GLY A 546 6.18 1.91 37.14
CA GLY A 546 5.46 3.00 36.47
C GLY A 546 4.44 2.60 35.40
N VAL A 547 3.79 1.43 35.49
CA VAL A 547 2.73 1.04 34.55
C VAL A 547 1.34 1.29 35.16
N ASN A 548 0.55 2.15 34.52
CA ASN A 548 -0.84 2.46 34.89
C ASN A 548 -1.78 1.30 34.49
N ALA A 549 -2.84 1.01 35.26
CA ALA A 549 -3.83 -0.03 34.95
C ALA A 549 -4.53 0.17 33.58
N ILE A 550 -4.58 1.40 33.09
CA ILE A 550 -5.12 1.78 31.77
C ILE A 550 -4.17 1.36 30.63
N ALA A 551 -2.86 1.34 30.87
CA ALA A 551 -1.85 0.95 29.88
C ALA A 551 -1.93 -0.54 29.50
N ILE A 552 -2.57 -1.38 30.32
CA ILE A 552 -2.78 -2.80 29.98
C ILE A 552 -3.79 -2.95 28.83
N GLY A 553 -4.78 -2.07 28.73
CA GLY A 553 -5.75 -2.05 27.63
C GLY A 553 -5.18 -1.47 26.33
N ASP A 554 -4.31 -0.47 26.45
CA ASP A 554 -3.63 0.14 25.30
C ASP A 554 -2.48 -0.73 24.79
N LEU A 555 -1.73 -1.42 25.66
CA LEU A 555 -0.82 -2.50 25.29
C LEU A 555 -1.56 -3.67 24.62
N PHE A 556 -2.81 -3.93 24.99
CA PHE A 556 -3.64 -4.96 24.33
C PHE A 556 -4.03 -4.54 22.90
N ARG A 557 -4.41 -3.27 22.73
CA ARG A 557 -4.74 -2.66 21.43
C ARG A 557 -3.50 -2.53 20.53
N GLU A 558 -2.36 -2.11 21.08
CA GLU A 558 -1.08 -2.03 20.36
C GLU A 558 -0.47 -3.40 20.10
N ALA A 559 -0.51 -4.37 21.02
CA ALA A 559 -0.05 -5.73 20.74
C ALA A 559 -0.89 -6.40 19.65
N LEU A 560 -2.22 -6.22 19.63
CA LEU A 560 -3.07 -6.75 18.54
C LEU A 560 -2.96 -5.94 17.23
N ASN A 561 -2.70 -4.63 17.29
CA ASN A 561 -2.48 -3.77 16.13
C ASN A 561 -1.02 -3.68 15.65
N LEU A 562 -0.05 -4.24 16.37
CA LEU A 562 1.35 -4.40 15.94
C LEU A 562 1.61 -5.84 15.45
N VAL A 563 0.76 -6.80 15.82
CA VAL A 563 0.78 -8.20 15.33
C VAL A 563 -0.04 -8.37 14.04
N VAL A 564 -0.16 -7.35 13.19
CA VAL A 564 -1.19 -7.31 12.14
C VAL A 564 -1.08 -8.44 11.11
N LYS A 565 -2.07 -9.31 11.27
CA LYS A 565 -2.53 -10.48 10.53
C LYS A 565 -1.98 -11.80 11.07
N PRO A 566 -2.81 -12.66 11.70
CA PRO A 566 -2.41 -14.03 12.02
C PRO A 566 -1.92 -14.79 10.79
N ILE A 567 -2.30 -14.35 9.58
CA ILE A 567 -1.76 -14.75 8.28
C ILE A 567 -0.23 -14.58 8.20
N ARG A 568 0.31 -13.40 8.57
CA ARG A 568 1.75 -13.10 8.54
C ARG A 568 2.55 -13.85 9.59
N PHE A 569 1.89 -14.26 10.68
CA PHE A 569 2.52 -15.01 11.78
C PHE A 569 2.44 -16.54 11.59
N ILE A 570 1.36 -17.08 11.02
CA ILE A 570 1.32 -18.48 10.52
C ILE A 570 2.46 -18.68 9.50
N LEU A 571 2.71 -17.68 8.64
CA LEU A 571 3.85 -17.62 7.72
C LEU A 571 5.22 -17.47 8.39
N SER A 572 5.29 -17.18 9.70
CA SER A 572 6.54 -17.07 10.47
C SER A 572 6.90 -18.35 11.25
N LYS A 573 5.90 -19.20 11.52
CA LYS A 573 6.07 -20.51 12.20
C LYS A 573 6.15 -21.69 11.23
N LEU A 574 5.77 -21.47 9.97
CA LEU A 574 5.97 -22.40 8.85
C LEU A 574 6.96 -21.74 7.89
N SER A 575 8.00 -22.46 7.46
CA SER A 575 8.87 -21.93 6.41
C SER A 575 8.10 -21.76 5.09
N ILE A 576 8.54 -20.87 4.20
CA ILE A 576 7.95 -20.74 2.85
C ILE A 576 7.96 -22.09 2.13
N SER A 577 8.96 -22.94 2.35
CA SER A 577 9.00 -24.29 1.79
C SER A 577 7.98 -25.24 2.44
N GLU A 578 7.79 -25.23 3.76
CA GLU A 578 6.77 -26.03 4.44
C GLU A 578 5.35 -25.58 4.09
N LEU A 579 5.16 -24.28 3.87
CA LEU A 579 3.91 -23.70 3.40
C LEU A 579 3.67 -24.08 1.94
N LEU A 580 4.67 -23.97 1.06
CA LEU A 580 4.55 -24.40 -0.34
C LEU A 580 4.35 -25.92 -0.48
N GLU A 581 5.00 -26.74 0.36
CA GLU A 581 4.84 -28.19 0.42
C GLU A 581 3.46 -28.58 0.99
N PHE A 582 2.92 -27.80 1.94
CA PHE A 582 1.54 -27.88 2.39
C PHE A 582 0.51 -27.51 1.31
N LEU A 583 0.85 -26.59 0.39
CA LEU A 583 -0.07 -26.06 -0.63
C LEU A 583 -0.03 -26.85 -1.94
N GLN A 584 1.00 -27.66 -2.18
CA GLN A 584 1.08 -28.50 -3.37
C GLN A 584 0.01 -29.61 -3.32
N GLY A 585 -0.99 -29.51 -4.21
CA GLY A 585 -1.97 -30.55 -4.46
C GLY A 585 -3.23 -30.55 -3.57
N ARG A 586 -3.39 -29.56 -2.68
CA ARG A 586 -4.52 -29.50 -1.72
C ARG A 586 -5.59 -28.47 -2.13
N ARG A 587 -6.85 -28.71 -1.76
CA ARG A 587 -7.99 -27.85 -2.15
C ARG A 587 -8.05 -26.56 -1.29
N PRO A 588 -8.23 -25.38 -1.90
CA PRO A 588 -8.48 -24.13 -1.18
C PRO A 588 -9.70 -24.23 -0.25
N GLY A 589 -9.64 -23.52 0.88
CA GLY A 589 -10.73 -23.46 1.86
C GLY A 589 -11.76 -22.40 1.50
N ASN A 590 -12.95 -22.47 2.09
CA ASN A 590 -13.98 -21.44 1.95
C ASN A 590 -14.43 -20.94 3.32
N ARG A 591 -14.12 -19.67 3.64
CA ARG A 591 -14.42 -19.10 4.96
C ARG A 591 -15.87 -18.65 5.10
N GLN A 592 -16.49 -18.23 4.00
CA GLN A 592 -17.86 -17.73 3.97
C GLN A 592 -18.70 -18.52 2.97
N GLY A 593 -19.84 -19.03 3.42
CA GLY A 593 -20.78 -19.76 2.59
C GLY A 593 -21.39 -18.89 1.48
N GLY A 594 -21.54 -19.45 0.28
CA GLY A 594 -22.06 -18.73 -0.91
C GLY A 594 -23.56 -18.39 -0.85
N GLY A 595 -24.24 -18.77 0.24
CA GLY A 595 -25.67 -18.60 0.43
C GLY A 595 -26.50 -19.67 -0.26
N SER A 596 -27.49 -20.21 0.45
CA SER A 596 -28.44 -21.17 -0.12
C SER A 596 -29.37 -20.49 -1.13
N ARG A 597 -29.54 -21.06 -2.32
CA ARG A 597 -30.55 -20.64 -3.30
C ARG A 597 -31.93 -20.91 -2.70
N ASP A 598 -32.56 -19.84 -2.23
CA ASP A 598 -34.00 -19.68 -1.97
C ASP A 598 -34.81 -20.97 -1.76
N PHE A 599 -34.83 -21.47 -0.51
CA PHE A 599 -35.72 -22.54 -0.04
C PHE A 599 -36.37 -22.17 1.31
N GLY A 600 -36.86 -20.93 1.44
CA GLY A 600 -37.68 -20.52 2.59
C GLY A 600 -36.95 -20.54 3.94
N LEU A 601 -35.62 -20.37 3.94
CA LEU A 601 -34.83 -20.18 5.15
C LEU A 601 -34.66 -18.68 5.38
N GLU A 602 -35.29 -18.15 6.43
CA GLU A 602 -35.04 -16.79 6.87
C GLU A 602 -33.64 -16.69 7.49
N LYS A 603 -32.77 -15.87 6.87
CA LYS A 603 -31.50 -15.45 7.44
C LYS A 603 -31.74 -14.25 8.35
N ALA A 604 -31.06 -14.19 9.48
CA ALA A 604 -30.98 -12.95 10.22
C ALA A 604 -29.95 -12.03 9.56
N GLN A 605 -30.44 -10.92 9.02
CA GLN A 605 -29.63 -9.88 8.37
C GLN A 605 -28.86 -10.38 7.13
N ASP A 606 -28.16 -9.47 6.45
CA ASP A 606 -27.31 -9.74 5.27
C ASP A 606 -25.99 -10.46 5.64
N LYS A 607 -26.01 -11.43 6.56
CA LYS A 607 -24.82 -12.18 7.01
C LYS A 607 -24.82 -13.62 6.48
N TYR A 608 -23.63 -14.20 6.33
CA TYR A 608 -23.40 -15.52 5.75
C TYR A 608 -22.84 -16.51 6.77
N LEU A 609 -23.01 -17.81 6.52
CA LEU A 609 -22.34 -18.86 7.28
C LEU A 609 -20.83 -18.59 7.24
N THR A 610 -20.21 -18.40 8.40
CA THR A 610 -18.80 -17.96 8.46
C THR A 610 -18.00 -18.81 9.43
N ALA A 611 -16.87 -19.35 8.99
CA ALA A 611 -15.90 -19.96 9.90
C ALA A 611 -15.06 -18.88 10.60
N LEU A 612 -14.95 -18.95 11.92
CA LEU A 612 -14.16 -18.01 12.72
C LEU A 612 -12.69 -18.45 12.72
N VAL A 613 -12.09 -18.45 11.53
CA VAL A 613 -10.73 -18.91 11.25
C VAL A 613 -10.02 -17.88 10.35
N PRO A 614 -8.70 -17.66 10.48
CA PRO A 614 -7.95 -16.77 9.60
C PRO A 614 -8.01 -17.20 8.14
N GLN A 615 -7.95 -16.22 7.24
CA GLN A 615 -7.94 -16.43 5.80
C GLN A 615 -6.65 -15.89 5.18
N VAL A 616 -5.79 -16.77 4.67
CA VAL A 616 -4.46 -16.49 4.11
C VAL A 616 -4.54 -16.32 2.59
N ASN A 617 -4.19 -15.14 2.09
CA ASN A 617 -4.06 -14.88 0.65
C ASN A 617 -2.57 -14.90 0.28
N LEU A 618 -2.16 -15.81 -0.61
CA LEU A 618 -0.75 -16.00 -0.98
C LEU A 618 -0.37 -15.36 -2.31
N GLY A 619 -1.26 -14.53 -2.88
CA GLY A 619 -0.97 -13.73 -4.08
C GLY A 619 -0.87 -14.54 -5.39
N THR A 620 -1.08 -15.85 -5.36
CA THR A 620 -0.88 -16.74 -6.53
C THR A 620 -2.11 -17.53 -6.97
N GLU A 621 -3.24 -17.52 -6.23
CA GLU A 621 -4.47 -18.22 -6.60
C GLU A 621 -5.73 -17.37 -6.36
N GLU A 622 -6.77 -17.56 -7.19
CA GLU A 622 -8.08 -16.88 -7.13
C GLU A 622 -8.88 -17.16 -5.85
N THR A 623 -8.44 -18.11 -5.01
CA THR A 623 -9.15 -18.51 -3.78
C THR A 623 -8.24 -18.52 -2.55
N PRO A 624 -8.71 -17.98 -1.43
CA PRO A 624 -7.91 -17.82 -0.22
C PRO A 624 -7.87 -19.11 0.63
N PHE A 625 -6.80 -19.33 1.41
CA PHE A 625 -6.69 -20.48 2.30
C PHE A 625 -7.28 -20.19 3.67
N VAL A 626 -8.07 -21.12 4.24
CA VAL A 626 -8.65 -20.99 5.58
C VAL A 626 -7.93 -21.93 6.53
N ILE A 627 -7.11 -21.40 7.44
CA ILE A 627 -6.20 -22.22 8.26
C ILE A 627 -5.92 -21.60 9.63
N GLY A 628 -5.74 -22.46 10.64
CA GLY A 628 -5.23 -22.09 11.96
C GLY A 628 -4.32 -23.17 12.56
N LEU A 629 -3.51 -22.78 13.55
CA LEU A 629 -2.64 -23.68 14.30
C LEU A 629 -3.24 -24.01 15.66
N THR A 630 -2.89 -25.18 16.21
CA THR A 630 -3.25 -25.54 17.58
C THR A 630 -2.15 -26.35 18.27
N VAL A 631 -2.07 -26.25 19.60
CA VAL A 631 -1.31 -27.21 20.43
C VAL A 631 -2.22 -28.23 21.13
N SER A 632 -3.54 -27.99 21.12
CA SER A 632 -4.51 -28.90 21.71
C SER A 632 -4.55 -30.23 20.97
N GLU A 633 -4.64 -31.32 21.74
CA GLU A 633 -4.82 -32.67 21.22
C GLU A 633 -6.16 -32.85 20.51
N ARG A 634 -7.15 -32.05 20.94
CA ARG A 634 -8.56 -32.09 20.56
C ARG A 634 -9.09 -30.66 20.48
N PRO A 635 -8.81 -29.93 19.38
CA PRO A 635 -9.22 -28.53 19.25
C PRO A 635 -10.74 -28.34 19.21
N THR A 636 -11.15 -27.09 19.44
CA THR A 636 -12.54 -26.64 19.27
C THR A 636 -12.62 -25.69 18.07
N PHE A 637 -13.62 -25.91 17.22
CA PHE A 637 -13.87 -25.15 16.00
C PHE A 637 -15.06 -24.21 16.20
N TRP A 638 -14.99 -23.00 15.64
CA TRP A 638 -15.96 -21.94 15.87
C TRP A 638 -16.57 -21.42 14.56
N PHE A 639 -17.89 -21.26 14.53
CA PHE A 639 -18.66 -20.89 13.34
C PHE A 639 -19.78 -19.91 13.69
N TYR A 640 -20.08 -18.96 12.81
CA TYR A 640 -21.30 -18.15 12.88
C TYR A 640 -22.36 -18.72 11.96
N VAL A 641 -23.53 -19.06 12.53
CA VAL A 641 -24.67 -19.63 11.81
C VAL A 641 -25.75 -18.54 11.68
N PRO A 642 -26.06 -18.04 10.46
CA PRO A 642 -27.01 -16.92 10.26
C PRO A 642 -28.48 -17.35 10.21
N TYR A 643 -28.75 -18.65 10.34
CA TYR A 643 -30.06 -19.23 10.08
C TYR A 643 -30.90 -19.32 11.35
N GLN A 644 -32.20 -19.01 11.23
CA GLN A 644 -33.17 -19.27 12.29
C GLN A 644 -33.22 -20.78 12.62
N PRO A 645 -33.50 -21.17 13.88
CA PRO A 645 -33.48 -22.56 14.31
C PRO A 645 -34.77 -23.30 13.93
N ILE A 646 -35.75 -22.57 13.39
CA ILE A 646 -37.07 -23.06 12.99
C ILE A 646 -37.23 -22.83 11.48
N PRO A 647 -37.56 -23.86 10.68
CA PRO A 647 -37.70 -25.28 11.07
C PRO A 647 -36.36 -25.91 11.48
N PRO A 648 -36.35 -26.96 12.33
CA PRO A 648 -35.11 -27.57 12.82
C PRO A 648 -34.27 -28.10 11.66
N ARG A 649 -33.00 -27.68 11.61
CA ARG A 649 -32.01 -28.10 10.61
C ARG A 649 -30.81 -28.74 11.28
N ASN A 650 -30.25 -29.70 10.57
CA ASN A 650 -29.03 -30.37 10.98
C ASN A 650 -27.82 -29.63 10.43
N VAL A 651 -26.75 -29.62 11.20
CA VAL A 651 -25.42 -29.23 10.77
C VAL A 651 -24.53 -30.46 10.80
N ARG A 652 -23.69 -30.65 9.78
CA ARG A 652 -22.71 -31.74 9.71
C ARG A 652 -21.31 -31.15 9.84
N PHE A 653 -20.48 -31.77 10.68
CA PHE A 653 -19.04 -31.50 10.76
C PHE A 653 -18.29 -32.79 10.42
N VAL A 654 -17.30 -32.67 9.54
CA VAL A 654 -16.41 -33.78 9.17
C VAL A 654 -14.97 -33.29 9.23
N LEU A 655 -14.09 -34.10 9.83
CA LEU A 655 -12.66 -33.89 9.90
C LEU A 655 -11.95 -35.05 9.18
N PHE A 656 -11.09 -34.71 8.23
CA PHE A 656 -10.28 -35.63 7.45
C PHE A 656 -8.81 -35.47 7.81
N ASP A 657 -8.03 -36.56 7.74
CA ASP A 657 -6.57 -36.50 7.76
C ASP A 657 -5.99 -36.18 6.38
N GLU A 658 -4.67 -36.32 6.22
CA GLU A 658 -3.97 -36.05 4.96
C GLU A 658 -4.23 -37.11 3.87
N GLU A 659 -4.67 -38.31 4.24
CA GLU A 659 -5.03 -39.38 3.32
C GLU A 659 -6.51 -39.29 2.88
N GLU A 660 -7.23 -38.25 3.35
CA GLU A 660 -8.66 -38.03 3.17
C GLU A 660 -9.54 -39.10 3.86
N ASP A 661 -9.02 -39.76 4.90
CA ASP A 661 -9.77 -40.67 5.74
C ASP A 661 -10.54 -39.90 6.83
N ASP A 662 -11.76 -40.37 7.14
CA ASP A 662 -12.63 -39.76 8.13
C ASP A 662 -12.07 -39.95 9.55
N VAL A 663 -11.52 -38.88 10.15
CA VAL A 663 -11.04 -38.84 11.54
C VAL A 663 -12.21 -38.64 12.51
N TYR A 664 -13.17 -37.81 12.13
CA TYR A 664 -14.36 -37.54 12.93
C TYR A 664 -15.52 -37.03 12.08
N GLU A 665 -16.71 -37.58 12.29
CA GLU A 665 -17.95 -37.08 11.73
C GLU A 665 -19.02 -36.97 12.81
N ALA A 666 -19.74 -35.84 12.83
CA ALA A 666 -20.90 -35.68 13.67
C ALA A 666 -21.97 -34.78 13.03
N THR A 667 -23.23 -35.01 13.45
CA THR A 667 -24.38 -34.20 13.07
C THR A 667 -25.03 -33.60 14.31
N PHE A 668 -25.28 -32.29 14.29
CA PHE A 668 -25.79 -31.51 15.41
C PHE A 668 -27.08 -30.77 15.02
N GLN A 669 -27.89 -30.44 16.02
CA GLN A 669 -29.02 -29.51 15.89
C GLN A 669 -28.80 -28.35 16.85
N PHE A 670 -28.87 -27.12 16.34
CA PHE A 670 -28.77 -25.92 17.16
C PHE A 670 -30.16 -25.31 17.31
N ASN A 671 -30.53 -25.01 18.56
CA ASN A 671 -31.87 -24.49 18.88
C ASN A 671 -31.88 -22.98 19.12
N ASN A 672 -30.70 -22.35 19.17
CA ASN A 672 -30.50 -20.97 19.59
C ASN A 672 -29.79 -20.11 18.53
N THR A 673 -29.83 -20.50 17.25
CA THR A 673 -29.29 -19.68 16.15
C THR A 673 -30.34 -18.65 15.71
N PRO A 674 -29.97 -17.50 15.10
CA PRO A 674 -28.64 -17.09 14.64
C PRO A 674 -27.66 -16.81 15.78
N GLY A 675 -26.39 -17.20 15.60
CA GLY A 675 -25.35 -17.00 16.63
C GLY A 675 -24.05 -17.75 16.33
N ILE A 676 -23.05 -17.53 17.17
CA ILE A 676 -21.73 -18.17 17.14
C ILE A 676 -21.80 -19.50 17.89
N VAL A 677 -21.49 -20.60 17.22
CA VAL A 677 -21.50 -21.97 17.75
C VAL A 677 -20.09 -22.56 17.78
N SER A 678 -19.89 -23.56 18.63
CA SER A 678 -18.63 -24.30 18.75
C SER A 678 -18.80 -25.81 18.58
N ILE A 679 -17.80 -26.48 18.02
CA ILE A 679 -17.71 -27.95 17.94
C ILE A 679 -16.36 -28.39 18.50
N SER A 680 -16.38 -29.13 19.60
CA SER A 680 -15.18 -29.72 20.22
C SER A 680 -15.03 -31.17 19.80
N LEU A 681 -13.80 -31.62 19.54
CA LEU A 681 -13.54 -33.04 19.32
C LEU A 681 -13.72 -33.81 20.64
N PRO A 682 -14.59 -34.84 20.70
CA PRO A 682 -14.87 -35.56 21.92
C PRO A 682 -13.68 -36.43 22.35
N GLU A 683 -13.69 -36.85 23.61
CA GLU A 683 -12.60 -37.69 24.14
C GLU A 683 -12.49 -39.08 23.49
N THR A 684 -13.49 -39.47 22.71
CA THR A 684 -13.50 -40.72 21.94
C THR A 684 -12.67 -40.65 20.65
N VAL A 685 -12.31 -39.45 20.18
CA VAL A 685 -11.47 -39.26 19.00
C VAL A 685 -10.00 -39.35 19.42
N THR A 686 -9.20 -40.11 18.67
CA THR A 686 -7.75 -40.21 18.86
C THR A 686 -7.13 -38.80 18.80
N PRO A 687 -6.21 -38.43 19.71
CA PRO A 687 -5.48 -37.17 19.63
C PRO A 687 -4.95 -36.89 18.23
N LEU A 688 -5.13 -35.66 17.75
CA LEU A 688 -4.54 -35.24 16.47
C LEU A 688 -3.01 -35.36 16.56
N GLU A 689 -2.35 -35.83 15.52
CA GLU A 689 -0.90 -36.01 15.49
C GLU A 689 -0.16 -34.67 15.33
N ILE A 690 0.98 -34.55 16.01
CA ILE A 690 1.82 -33.36 15.91
C ILE A 690 2.48 -33.32 14.53
N GLY A 691 2.40 -32.17 13.87
CA GLY A 691 2.94 -31.95 12.53
C GLY A 691 1.97 -32.30 11.40
N GLN A 692 0.91 -33.06 11.69
CA GLN A 692 -0.09 -33.46 10.71
C GLN A 692 -1.14 -32.37 10.48
N ASN A 693 -1.62 -32.29 9.25
CA ASN A 693 -2.69 -31.37 8.86
C ASN A 693 -4.02 -32.12 8.74
N TYR A 694 -5.09 -31.47 9.14
CA TYR A 694 -6.44 -32.01 9.06
C TYR A 694 -7.35 -31.03 8.34
N ARG A 695 -8.18 -31.54 7.44
CA ARG A 695 -9.16 -30.77 6.69
C ARG A 695 -10.51 -30.90 7.36
N TRP A 696 -11.17 -29.80 7.67
CA TRP A 696 -12.53 -29.82 8.19
C TRP A 696 -13.53 -29.27 7.18
N ILE A 697 -14.74 -29.82 7.21
CA ILE A 697 -15.91 -29.34 6.48
C ILE A 697 -17.03 -29.11 7.49
N PHE A 698 -17.64 -27.94 7.46
CA PHE A 698 -18.86 -27.62 8.19
C PHE A 698 -19.97 -27.31 7.19
N SER A 699 -21.06 -28.06 7.24
CA SER A 699 -22.19 -27.96 6.32
C SER A 699 -23.49 -27.71 7.06
N PHE A 700 -24.17 -26.62 6.76
CA PHE A 700 -25.55 -26.39 7.15
C PHE A 700 -26.49 -27.09 6.16
N ILE A 701 -27.23 -28.10 6.63
CA ILE A 701 -28.08 -28.92 5.76
C ILE A 701 -29.39 -28.19 5.47
N SER A 702 -29.41 -27.49 4.34
CA SER A 702 -30.56 -26.70 3.87
C SER A 702 -31.68 -27.60 3.32
N ASN A 703 -31.35 -28.77 2.77
CA ASN A 703 -32.31 -29.76 2.30
C ASN A 703 -31.78 -31.20 2.50
N PRO A 704 -32.33 -31.98 3.46
CA PRO A 704 -31.90 -33.35 3.70
C PRO A 704 -32.04 -34.30 2.50
N ARG A 705 -32.90 -33.98 1.52
CA ARG A 705 -33.09 -34.77 0.29
C ARG A 705 -32.20 -34.33 -0.87
N ASN A 706 -31.61 -33.13 -0.78
CA ASN A 706 -30.71 -32.60 -1.80
C ASN A 706 -29.61 -31.75 -1.17
N ARG A 707 -28.47 -32.41 -0.89
CA ARG A 707 -27.32 -31.79 -0.24
C ARG A 707 -26.44 -30.93 -1.13
N SER A 708 -26.73 -30.85 -2.44
CA SER A 708 -26.01 -29.98 -3.38
C SER A 708 -26.25 -28.48 -3.14
N ALA A 709 -27.21 -28.14 -2.29
CA ALA A 709 -27.55 -26.78 -1.89
C ALA A 709 -27.19 -26.49 -0.42
N ASP A 710 -26.44 -27.38 0.25
CA ASP A 710 -25.93 -27.14 1.59
C ASP A 710 -25.06 -25.87 1.59
N ASP A 711 -25.16 -25.06 2.63
CA ASP A 711 -24.25 -23.93 2.81
C ASP A 711 -23.01 -24.46 3.53
N VAL A 712 -21.83 -24.31 2.92
CA VAL A 712 -20.62 -25.03 3.34
C VAL A 712 -19.44 -24.08 3.50
N VAL A 713 -18.75 -24.23 4.63
CA VAL A 713 -17.45 -23.63 4.89
C VAL A 713 -16.42 -24.74 5.14
N THR A 714 -15.19 -24.50 4.72
CA THR A 714 -14.08 -25.47 4.78
C THR A 714 -12.79 -24.79 5.19
N GLY A 715 -11.91 -25.55 5.83
CA GLY A 715 -10.59 -25.08 6.19
C GLY A 715 -9.73 -26.16 6.82
N TRP A 716 -8.62 -25.73 7.40
CA TRP A 716 -7.55 -26.59 7.88
C TRP A 716 -7.17 -26.30 9.32
N VAL A 717 -6.72 -27.34 10.02
CA VAL A 717 -6.04 -27.24 11.32
C VAL A 717 -4.75 -28.05 11.29
N LYS A 718 -3.67 -27.49 11.83
CA LYS A 718 -2.41 -28.21 12.05
C LYS A 718 -2.11 -28.22 13.54
N ARG A 719 -1.91 -29.42 14.11
CA ARG A 719 -1.41 -29.54 15.48
C ARG A 719 0.11 -29.37 15.45
N ILE A 720 0.65 -28.47 16.25
CA ILE A 720 2.09 -28.25 16.36
C ILE A 720 2.60 -28.63 17.75
N LEU A 721 3.90 -28.85 17.87
CA LEU A 721 4.52 -29.11 19.15
C LEU A 721 4.42 -27.85 20.02
N LYS A 722 4.03 -28.04 21.29
CA LYS A 722 4.04 -26.95 22.26
C LYS A 722 5.48 -26.56 22.57
N ASP A 723 5.87 -25.38 22.12
CA ASP A 723 7.20 -24.80 22.32
C ASP A 723 7.59 -24.80 23.82
N PRO A 724 8.79 -25.29 24.21
CA PRO A 724 9.25 -25.27 25.59
C PRO A 724 9.24 -23.88 26.24
N ASP A 725 9.52 -22.83 25.47
CA ASP A 725 9.48 -21.45 25.97
C ASP A 725 8.04 -21.01 26.22
N LEU A 726 7.13 -21.34 25.30
CA LEU A 726 5.69 -21.11 25.50
C LEU A 726 5.15 -21.91 26.69
N LYS A 727 5.61 -23.15 26.90
CA LYS A 727 5.23 -23.94 28.08
C LYS A 727 5.65 -23.24 29.36
N SER A 728 6.90 -22.76 29.41
CA SER A 728 7.43 -22.04 30.57
C SER A 728 6.70 -20.71 30.81
N GLN A 729 6.34 -19.99 29.75
CA GLN A 729 5.53 -18.76 29.82
C GLN A 729 4.10 -19.04 30.29
N LEU A 730 3.47 -20.12 29.82
CA LEU A 730 2.12 -20.50 30.25
C LEU A 730 2.09 -21.00 31.71
N GLU A 731 3.21 -21.49 32.24
CA GLU A 731 3.35 -21.87 33.64
C GLU A 731 3.59 -20.66 34.57
N SER A 732 4.06 -19.52 34.02
CA SER A 732 4.37 -18.32 34.79
C SER A 732 3.25 -17.28 34.83
N VAL A 733 2.26 -17.37 33.93
CA VAL A 733 1.09 -16.48 33.93
C VAL A 733 0.12 -16.82 35.05
N THR A 734 -0.51 -15.78 35.60
CA THR A 734 -1.39 -15.91 36.78
C THR A 734 -2.85 -15.73 36.43
N THR A 735 -3.16 -15.16 35.26
CA THR A 735 -4.54 -14.93 34.81
C THR A 735 -4.87 -15.69 33.52
N GLN A 736 -6.13 -16.10 33.38
CA GLN A 736 -6.63 -16.76 32.18
C GLN A 736 -6.50 -15.87 30.93
N ARG A 737 -6.63 -14.54 31.10
CA ARG A 737 -6.47 -13.54 30.04
C ARG A 737 -5.03 -13.49 29.51
N GLU A 738 -4.03 -13.59 30.39
CA GLU A 738 -2.61 -13.66 29.98
C GLU A 738 -2.31 -14.94 29.20
N SER A 739 -2.88 -16.08 29.59
CA SER A 739 -2.74 -17.33 28.81
C SER A 739 -3.32 -17.20 27.40
N ILE A 740 -4.48 -16.55 27.26
CA ILE A 740 -5.11 -16.27 25.96
C ILE A 740 -4.19 -15.40 25.09
N LEU A 741 -3.59 -14.37 25.69
CA LEU A 741 -2.63 -13.51 25.01
C LEU A 741 -1.41 -14.28 24.52
N LEU A 742 -0.87 -15.20 25.32
CA LEU A 742 0.24 -16.05 24.90
C LEU A 742 -0.16 -16.96 23.73
N TYR A 743 -1.36 -17.54 23.74
CA TYR A 743 -1.85 -18.32 22.60
C TYR A 743 -1.98 -17.48 21.32
N ALA A 744 -2.57 -16.29 21.44
CA ALA A 744 -2.75 -15.37 20.31
C ALA A 744 -1.40 -14.89 19.75
N ALA A 745 -0.48 -14.47 20.63
CA ALA A 745 0.86 -14.02 20.28
C ALA A 745 1.71 -15.13 19.62
N ASN A 746 1.42 -16.39 19.93
CA ASN A 746 2.09 -17.55 19.33
C ASN A 746 1.35 -18.13 18.11
N GLY A 747 0.33 -17.45 17.59
CA GLY A 747 -0.40 -17.89 16.39
C GLY A 747 -1.26 -19.15 16.58
N LEU A 748 -1.49 -19.55 17.83
CA LEU A 748 -2.29 -20.71 18.21
C LEU A 748 -3.77 -20.35 18.18
N TRP A 749 -4.28 -20.10 16.98
CA TRP A 749 -5.59 -19.51 16.75
C TRP A 749 -6.71 -20.30 17.44
N TYR A 750 -6.77 -21.61 17.25
CA TYR A 750 -7.85 -22.43 17.81
C TYR A 750 -7.82 -22.45 19.34
N ASP A 751 -6.65 -22.38 19.96
CA ASP A 751 -6.49 -22.29 21.42
C ASP A 751 -6.91 -20.91 21.93
N ALA A 752 -6.46 -19.84 21.27
CA ALA A 752 -6.76 -18.45 21.65
C ALA A 752 -8.26 -18.13 21.57
N ILE A 753 -8.90 -18.42 20.43
CA ILE A 753 -10.33 -18.14 20.24
C ILE A 753 -11.21 -18.96 21.18
N SER A 754 -10.85 -20.23 21.43
CA SER A 754 -11.62 -21.10 22.32
C SER A 754 -11.53 -20.64 23.77
N ALA A 755 -10.33 -20.33 24.25
CA ALA A 755 -10.12 -19.86 25.61
C ALA A 755 -10.78 -18.48 25.84
N LEU A 756 -10.73 -17.58 24.85
CA LEU A 756 -11.38 -16.28 24.94
C LEU A 756 -12.91 -16.37 24.88
N ALA A 757 -13.46 -17.24 24.05
CA ALA A 757 -14.90 -17.49 23.99
C ALA A 757 -15.43 -18.03 25.32
N GLN A 758 -14.72 -19.00 25.93
CA GLN A 758 -15.06 -19.53 27.25
C GLN A 758 -15.00 -18.45 28.32
N LEU A 759 -13.96 -17.61 28.30
CA LEU A 759 -13.82 -16.51 29.23
C LEU A 759 -14.97 -15.50 29.09
N ARG A 760 -15.35 -15.14 27.84
CA ARG A 760 -16.50 -14.28 27.55
C ARG A 760 -17.83 -14.88 28.04
N CYS A 761 -18.03 -16.18 27.89
CA CYS A 761 -19.24 -16.84 28.40
C CYS A 761 -19.29 -16.82 29.94
N SER A 762 -18.14 -16.96 30.61
CA SER A 762 -18.05 -16.94 32.07
C SER A 762 -18.18 -15.53 32.67
N GLN A 763 -17.78 -14.50 31.93
CA GLN A 763 -17.75 -13.10 32.38
C GLN A 763 -18.37 -12.16 31.32
N PRO A 764 -19.68 -12.29 31.03
CA PRO A 764 -20.31 -11.61 29.90
C PRO A 764 -20.43 -10.09 30.06
N GLN A 765 -20.31 -9.55 31.28
CA GLN A 765 -20.42 -8.12 31.59
C GLN A 765 -19.07 -7.40 31.65
N ASP A 766 -17.95 -8.11 31.49
CA ASP A 766 -16.63 -7.51 31.51
C ASP A 766 -16.33 -6.85 30.15
N GLU A 767 -16.34 -5.51 30.13
CA GLU A 767 -16.08 -4.70 28.94
C GLU A 767 -14.69 -4.97 28.32
N THR A 768 -13.72 -5.37 29.16
CA THR A 768 -12.37 -5.70 28.73
C THR A 768 -12.40 -6.98 27.90
N ILE A 769 -13.09 -8.01 28.37
CA ILE A 769 -13.21 -9.30 27.65
C ILE A 769 -14.04 -9.14 26.36
N GLN A 770 -15.06 -8.27 26.37
CA GLN A 770 -15.81 -7.93 25.14
C GLN A 770 -14.91 -7.24 24.11
N THR A 771 -14.06 -6.32 24.56
CA THR A 771 -13.09 -5.62 23.72
C THR A 771 -12.05 -6.60 23.17
N ASP A 772 -11.54 -7.50 24.01
CA ASP A 772 -10.59 -8.53 23.60
C ASP A 772 -11.16 -9.44 22.52
N TRP A 773 -12.43 -9.85 22.68
CA TRP A 773 -13.14 -10.67 21.72
C TRP A 773 -13.31 -9.96 20.38
N TYR A 774 -13.74 -8.69 20.42
CA TYR A 774 -13.86 -7.86 19.23
C TYR A 774 -12.52 -7.72 18.51
N ASN A 775 -11.44 -7.42 19.24
CA ASN A 775 -10.12 -7.23 18.66
C ASN A 775 -9.56 -8.52 18.05
N LEU A 776 -9.74 -9.68 18.71
CA LEU A 776 -9.28 -10.96 18.18
C LEU A 776 -9.99 -11.29 16.85
N LEU A 777 -11.30 -11.09 16.76
CA LEU A 777 -12.04 -11.31 15.51
C LEU A 777 -11.75 -10.24 14.46
N GLN A 778 -11.58 -8.99 14.85
CA GLN A 778 -11.21 -7.90 13.93
C GLN A 778 -9.83 -8.14 13.31
N SER A 779 -8.90 -8.80 14.02
CA SER A 779 -7.57 -9.15 13.49
C SER A 779 -7.60 -10.07 12.26
N VAL A 780 -8.73 -10.76 12.03
CA VAL A 780 -9.00 -11.61 10.88
C VAL A 780 -10.15 -11.07 10.02
N ASP A 781 -10.48 -9.78 10.12
CA ASP A 781 -11.58 -9.15 9.39
C ASP A 781 -12.97 -9.75 9.71
N LEU A 782 -13.18 -10.19 10.95
CA LEU A 782 -14.46 -10.74 11.45
C LEU A 782 -15.11 -9.87 12.55
N GLY A 783 -14.73 -8.59 12.66
CA GLY A 783 -15.29 -7.68 13.67
C GLY A 783 -16.81 -7.51 13.57
N ASP A 784 -17.37 -7.60 12.36
CA ASP A 784 -18.82 -7.54 12.14
C ASP A 784 -19.60 -8.73 12.73
N ILE A 785 -18.90 -9.83 13.08
CA ILE A 785 -19.47 -11.01 13.75
C ILE A 785 -19.28 -10.91 15.27
N ALA A 786 -18.38 -10.08 15.76
CA ALA A 786 -18.02 -10.06 17.19
C ALA A 786 -19.17 -9.68 18.14
N SER A 787 -20.14 -8.89 17.65
CA SER A 787 -21.34 -8.50 18.38
C SER A 787 -22.41 -9.60 18.45
N GLU A 788 -22.28 -10.67 17.66
CA GLU A 788 -23.24 -11.78 17.66
C GLU A 788 -23.16 -12.59 18.98
N PRO A 789 -24.29 -13.18 19.42
CA PRO A 789 -24.31 -13.98 20.64
C PRO A 789 -23.55 -15.30 20.44
N ILE A 790 -22.81 -15.73 21.47
CA ILE A 790 -22.29 -17.10 21.55
C ILE A 790 -23.43 -17.99 22.07
N VAL A 791 -23.77 -19.04 21.31
CA VAL A 791 -24.93 -19.88 21.55
C VAL A 791 -24.53 -21.35 21.63
N SER A 792 -25.13 -22.07 22.58
CA SER A 792 -24.93 -23.51 22.80
C SER A 792 -25.99 -24.34 22.09
#